data_AF-A0A5F2C4G8-F1
#
_entry.id   AF-A0A5F2C4G8-F1
#
_cell.length_a   1.000
_cell.length_b   1.000
_cell.length_c   1.000
_cell.angle_alpha   90.00
_cell.angle_beta   90.00
_cell.angle_gamma   90.00
#
_symmetry.space_group_name_H-M   'P 1'
#
loop_
_entity.id
_entity.type
_entity.pdbx_description
1 polymer ?
#
loop_
_entity_poly.entity_id
_entity_poly.type
_entity_poly.pdbx_seq_one_letter_code
_entity_poly.pdbx_strand_id
1 'polypeptide(L)'
;MFILGQDPGNPILIWPEFSWAPVISGAIFLVLLFTVIFLLQRYLRRQNALALEHRAKIVSKLQLHHFNSKDTNLFHTFLDQVDNADLKRLAEDPSWYRKYFLPEFLQFLAEQSNLPAWKDILIVHALDHLIEDHKATAKNFITAILETDSEERFPALLGIQELDENSLNRAIRARIYTKKVGATFSLTRYERMQILVPDESKQWLKSEAILISQEGTNLTLQIKTVPEIDEKKNEEWIETPKTSPAGPAHSGAIPDEYINSLTQILEYSGLNPSVCEEITRLVTAYKEHPGLIRRRHKQEDYKILIRLYKVCFIKFRSQATNIPKPVLLFIHFFFLDEGLVSAKRLQDLVLAIATLRSSDNDRQYQEVKLSVHLLPDWLNLILAGKKNPSQNHLGQTYDQIQKSNLRWNQEAEAKNIMNKEYLLHILEWELENILYMGLLGVSLNPNFAYPILSEDQFYGATESNLTFPSKILSNAERVLKIDKSIFHREVSAISNSDPSHTDLYRKEFFADCILLPYSGNRGVLWQETSVGNQDNSRLLFPVVMTENATLVVTKTLGEFRWETERTMRGRKWKDPIPASLTSEYYSYLENFQKNPNLTVEAKKRIEQQWIKVGKNIKDMFSIDYAYWILLEAEGKPRLNRVVREILNRFVPIQIKM
;
A
#
# COMPACT_ATOMS: atom_id res chain seq x y z
N MET A 1 -66.00 4.55 -20.84
CA MET A 1 -67.33 4.36 -21.48
C MET A 1 -67.95 5.74 -21.63
N PHE A 2 -67.85 6.34 -22.81
CA PHE A 2 -68.86 7.31 -23.28
C PHE A 2 -69.77 6.51 -24.21
N ILE A 3 -71.08 6.53 -23.96
CA ILE A 3 -72.08 6.17 -24.97
C ILE A 3 -72.52 7.46 -25.66
N LEU A 4 -72.62 7.31 -26.98
CA LEU A 4 -73.08 8.21 -28.03
C LEU A 4 -74.26 9.14 -27.70
N GLY A 5 -74.22 10.31 -28.33
CA GLY A 5 -75.38 10.99 -28.88
C GLY A 5 -74.93 11.76 -30.12
N GLN A 6 -75.22 11.25 -31.32
CA GLN A 6 -74.98 11.94 -32.58
C GLN A 6 -75.97 13.10 -32.75
N ASP A 7 -75.50 14.28 -33.15
CA ASP A 7 -76.08 15.00 -34.29
C ASP A 7 -75.09 16.05 -34.87
N PRO A 8 -75.21 16.40 -36.17
CA PRO A 8 -74.15 17.00 -36.97
C PRO A 8 -74.27 18.52 -37.08
N GLY A 9 -73.13 19.21 -37.11
CA GLY A 9 -73.05 20.60 -37.58
C GLY A 9 -72.42 21.57 -36.59
N ASN A 10 -71.10 21.72 -36.73
CA ASN A 10 -70.23 22.87 -36.46
C ASN A 10 -68.95 22.43 -35.72
N PRO A 11 -67.75 22.68 -36.28
CA PRO A 11 -66.50 22.39 -35.57
C PRO A 11 -66.32 23.43 -34.46
N ILE A 12 -66.59 23.06 -33.21
CA ILE A 12 -66.18 23.85 -32.05
C ILE A 12 -64.71 23.57 -31.82
N LEU A 13 -63.87 24.55 -32.17
CA LEU A 13 -62.44 24.54 -31.91
C LEU A 13 -62.22 24.82 -30.41
N ILE A 14 -62.23 23.77 -29.58
CA ILE A 14 -61.90 23.89 -28.16
C ILE A 14 -60.38 23.94 -28.05
N TRP A 15 -59.82 25.15 -27.89
CA TRP A 15 -58.44 25.32 -27.45
C TRP A 15 -58.29 24.70 -26.06
N PRO A 16 -57.33 23.79 -25.82
CA PRO A 16 -57.06 23.32 -24.47
C PRO A 16 -56.49 24.50 -23.69
N GLU A 17 -57.19 24.93 -22.63
CA GLU A 17 -56.68 25.95 -21.71
C GLU A 17 -55.35 25.47 -21.12
N PHE A 18 -54.26 26.09 -21.59
CA PHE A 18 -52.92 25.81 -21.09
C PHE A 18 -52.80 26.41 -19.69
N SER A 19 -53.05 25.58 -18.68
CA SER A 19 -52.91 25.97 -17.27
C SER A 19 -51.42 26.05 -16.91
N TRP A 20 -50.97 27.25 -16.50
CA TRP A 20 -49.62 27.47 -15.99
C TRP A 20 -49.40 26.90 -14.58
N ALA A 21 -50.46 26.46 -13.89
CA ALA A 21 -50.38 26.03 -12.50
C ALA A 21 -49.41 24.86 -12.24
N PRO A 22 -49.32 23.80 -13.08
CA PRO A 22 -48.36 22.70 -12.91
C PRO A 22 -46.91 23.13 -13.18
N VAL A 23 -46.71 24.08 -14.09
CA VAL A 23 -45.38 24.61 -14.44
C VAL A 23 -44.86 25.52 -13.32
N ILE A 24 -45.73 26.39 -12.80
CA ILE A 24 -45.41 27.27 -11.67
C ILE A 24 -45.16 26.44 -10.40
N SER A 25 -45.97 25.43 -10.12
CA SER A 25 -45.76 24.55 -8.96
C SER A 25 -44.49 23.70 -9.08
N GLY A 26 -44.19 23.19 -10.28
CA GLY A 26 -42.93 22.50 -10.57
C GLY A 26 -41.69 23.41 -10.43
N ALA A 27 -41.78 24.66 -10.89
CA ALA A 27 -40.71 25.65 -10.74
C ALA A 27 -40.48 26.03 -9.28
N ILE A 28 -41.54 26.26 -8.50
CA ILE A 28 -41.46 26.53 -7.07
C ILE A 28 -40.82 25.34 -6.33
N PHE A 29 -41.23 24.12 -6.65
CA PHE A 29 -40.65 22.90 -6.06
C PHE A 29 -39.15 22.78 -6.36
N LEU A 30 -38.72 23.03 -7.60
CA LEU A 30 -37.30 23.01 -7.96
C LEU A 30 -36.50 24.08 -7.21
N VAL A 31 -37.02 25.29 -7.08
CA VAL A 31 -36.36 26.37 -6.31
C VAL A 31 -36.24 25.98 -4.84
N LEU A 32 -37.26 25.37 -4.25
CA LEU A 32 -37.25 24.87 -2.88
C LEU A 32 -36.24 23.72 -2.70
N LEU A 33 -36.18 22.79 -3.67
CA LEU A 33 -35.19 21.71 -3.69
C LEU A 33 -33.76 22.26 -3.77
N PHE A 34 -33.49 23.19 -4.70
CA PHE A 34 -32.16 23.78 -4.88
C PHE A 34 -31.74 24.61 -3.67
N THR A 35 -32.66 25.34 -3.04
CA THR A 35 -32.36 26.09 -1.81
C THR A 35 -32.06 25.17 -0.64
N VAL A 36 -32.80 24.07 -0.48
CA VAL A 36 -32.49 23.04 0.53
C VAL A 36 -31.13 22.41 0.25
N ILE A 37 -30.82 22.01 -0.98
CA ILE A 37 -29.51 21.46 -1.37
C ILE A 37 -28.40 22.47 -1.08
N PHE A 38 -28.59 23.74 -1.41
CA PHE A 38 -27.62 24.81 -1.15
C PHE A 38 -27.38 25.03 0.35
N LEU A 39 -28.45 25.07 1.16
CA LEU A 39 -28.34 25.22 2.60
C LEU A 39 -27.65 24.01 3.24
N LEU A 40 -27.96 22.81 2.78
CA LEU A 40 -27.37 21.55 3.24
C LEU A 40 -25.89 21.48 2.86
N GLN A 41 -25.53 21.87 1.63
CA GLN A 41 -24.14 21.98 1.19
C GLN A 41 -23.37 23.03 1.99
N ARG A 42 -23.97 24.19 2.27
CA ARG A 42 -23.36 25.26 3.09
C ARG A 42 -23.14 24.81 4.54
N TYR A 43 -24.10 24.08 5.10
CA TYR A 43 -24.01 23.50 6.43
C TYR A 43 -22.86 22.48 6.50
N LEU A 44 -22.81 21.52 5.57
CA LEU A 44 -21.74 20.52 5.49
C LEU A 44 -20.36 21.16 5.32
N ARG A 45 -20.22 22.20 4.47
CA ARG A 45 -18.96 22.93 4.32
C ARG A 45 -18.51 23.60 5.62
N ARG A 46 -19.43 24.23 6.35
CA ARG A 46 -19.13 24.86 7.65
C ARG A 46 -18.73 23.82 8.70
N GLN A 47 -19.44 22.69 8.76
CA GLN A 47 -19.08 21.60 9.67
C GLN A 47 -17.69 21.04 9.36
N ASN A 48 -17.39 20.79 8.09
CA ASN A 48 -16.08 20.29 7.68
C ASN A 48 -14.96 21.29 8.02
N ALA A 49 -15.20 22.60 7.84
CA ALA A 49 -14.23 23.62 8.20
C ALA A 49 -13.91 23.63 9.71
N LEU A 50 -14.95 23.58 10.56
CA LEU A 50 -14.79 23.52 12.02
C LEU A 50 -14.09 22.22 12.47
N ALA A 51 -14.44 21.09 11.87
CA ALA A 51 -13.80 19.81 12.16
C ALA A 51 -12.30 19.86 11.84
N LEU A 52 -11.91 20.48 10.72
CA LEU A 52 -10.51 20.68 10.35
C LEU A 52 -9.76 21.58 11.33
N GLU A 53 -10.40 22.64 11.80
CA GLU A 53 -9.81 23.56 12.80
C GLU A 53 -9.56 22.85 14.14
N HIS A 54 -10.55 22.10 14.65
CA HIS A 54 -10.39 21.32 15.88
C HIS A 54 -9.29 20.26 15.74
N ARG A 55 -9.23 19.54 14.60
CA ARG A 55 -8.16 18.58 14.31
C ARG A 55 -6.78 19.24 14.33
N ALA A 56 -6.63 20.38 13.68
CA ALA A 56 -5.36 21.12 13.68
C ALA A 56 -4.93 21.51 15.10
N LYS A 57 -5.88 21.93 15.94
CA LYS A 57 -5.63 22.27 17.35
C LYS A 57 -5.24 21.06 18.21
N ILE A 58 -5.79 19.88 17.93
CA ILE A 58 -5.39 18.63 18.62
C ILE A 58 -3.97 18.23 18.22
N VAL A 59 -3.68 18.25 16.91
CA VAL A 59 -2.36 17.88 16.36
C VAL A 59 -1.27 18.83 16.86
N SER A 60 -1.53 20.13 16.95
CA SER A 60 -0.55 21.10 17.44
C SER A 60 -0.19 20.91 18.91
N LYS A 61 -1.13 20.45 19.74
CA LYS A 61 -0.88 20.15 21.15
C LYS A 61 -0.05 18.89 21.36
N LEU A 62 -0.25 17.86 20.54
CA LEU A 62 0.33 16.53 20.74
C LEU A 62 1.78 16.37 20.25
N GLN A 63 2.37 17.42 19.68
CA GLN A 63 3.77 17.43 19.19
C GLN A 63 4.14 16.14 18.43
N LEU A 64 3.34 15.79 17.41
CA LEU A 64 3.37 14.47 16.75
C LEU A 64 4.71 14.09 16.08
N HIS A 65 5.67 15.01 15.97
CA HIS A 65 7.01 14.75 15.46
C HIS A 65 7.84 13.83 16.37
N HIS A 66 7.45 13.68 17.64
CA HIS A 66 8.06 12.73 18.57
C HIS A 66 7.57 11.29 18.38
N PHE A 67 6.48 11.08 17.62
CA PHE A 67 5.99 9.73 17.30
C PHE A 67 6.77 9.09 16.17
N ASN A 68 6.78 7.76 16.16
CA ASN A 68 7.14 7.05 14.95
C ASN A 68 6.09 7.34 13.88
N SER A 69 6.55 7.53 12.63
CA SER A 69 5.70 7.76 11.45
C SER A 69 4.54 6.76 11.29
N LYS A 70 4.69 5.49 11.73
CA LYS A 70 3.59 4.51 11.77
C LYS A 70 2.48 4.87 12.78
N ASP A 71 2.85 5.39 13.93
CA ASP A 71 1.92 5.72 15.01
C ASP A 71 1.19 7.03 14.68
N THR A 72 1.90 7.99 14.07
CA THR A 72 1.33 9.21 13.50
C THR A 72 0.23 8.90 12.47
N ASN A 73 0.45 7.90 11.59
CA ASN A 73 -0.56 7.45 10.62
C ASN A 73 -1.82 6.91 11.31
N LEU A 74 -1.67 6.05 12.32
CA LEU A 74 -2.79 5.47 13.06
C LEU A 74 -3.59 6.54 13.78
N PHE A 75 -2.89 7.45 14.45
CA PHE A 75 -3.50 8.59 15.13
C PHE A 75 -4.31 9.49 14.17
N HIS A 76 -3.75 9.84 13.01
CA HIS A 76 -4.50 10.58 11.99
C HIS A 76 -5.69 9.81 11.44
N THR A 77 -5.60 8.48 11.30
CA THR A 77 -6.74 7.63 10.89
C THR A 77 -7.87 7.71 11.91
N PHE A 78 -7.54 7.59 13.19
CA PHE A 78 -8.49 7.71 14.27
C PHE A 78 -9.22 9.05 14.20
N LEU A 79 -8.50 10.18 14.17
CA LEU A 79 -9.11 11.51 14.13
C LEU A 79 -10.03 11.74 12.92
N ASP A 80 -9.82 11.02 11.82
CA ASP A 80 -10.68 11.11 10.65
C ASP A 80 -12.03 10.41 10.84
N GLN A 81 -12.09 9.39 11.69
CA GLN A 81 -13.29 8.61 11.99
C GLN A 81 -14.11 9.14 13.17
N VAL A 82 -13.53 10.02 14.00
CA VAL A 82 -14.20 10.60 15.17
C VAL A 82 -15.21 11.67 14.76
N ASP A 83 -16.39 11.63 15.39
CA ASP A 83 -17.46 12.60 15.21
C ASP A 83 -17.04 14.02 15.61
N ASN A 84 -17.57 15.03 14.92
CA ASN A 84 -17.21 16.44 15.14
C ASN A 84 -17.47 16.92 16.58
N ALA A 85 -18.51 16.38 17.23
CA ALA A 85 -18.82 16.72 18.63
C ALA A 85 -17.70 16.29 19.59
N ASP A 86 -17.12 15.11 19.36
CA ASP A 86 -16.05 14.58 20.18
C ASP A 86 -14.69 15.18 19.81
N LEU A 87 -14.45 15.47 18.53
CA LEU A 87 -13.29 16.29 18.11
C LEU A 87 -13.28 17.66 18.79
N LYS A 88 -14.43 18.31 18.92
CA LYS A 88 -14.54 19.58 19.65
C LYS A 88 -14.17 19.42 21.13
N ARG A 89 -14.73 18.41 21.79
CA ARG A 89 -14.42 18.10 23.21
C ARG A 89 -12.93 17.84 23.42
N LEU A 90 -12.32 17.04 22.54
CA LEU A 90 -10.89 16.74 22.54
C LEU A 90 -10.02 17.99 22.40
N ALA A 91 -10.46 18.96 21.60
CA ALA A 91 -9.71 20.19 21.40
C ALA A 91 -9.80 21.16 22.61
N GLU A 92 -10.90 21.10 23.37
CA GLU A 92 -11.26 22.05 24.43
C GLU A 92 -10.86 21.61 25.83
N ASP A 93 -10.96 20.31 26.17
CA ASP A 93 -10.71 19.80 27.52
C ASP A 93 -9.56 18.77 27.57
N PRO A 94 -8.37 19.16 28.08
CA PRO A 94 -7.24 18.26 28.28
C PRO A 94 -7.53 17.08 29.22
N SER A 95 -8.38 17.28 30.24
CA SER A 95 -8.73 16.26 31.23
C SER A 95 -9.63 15.15 30.66
N TRP A 96 -10.26 15.43 29.52
CA TRP A 96 -11.12 14.50 28.78
C TRP A 96 -10.32 13.39 28.08
N TYR A 97 -9.05 13.65 27.78
CA TYR A 97 -8.18 12.72 27.06
C TYR A 97 -8.12 11.35 27.74
N ARG A 98 -7.69 11.29 28.99
CA ARG A 98 -7.51 9.99 29.67
C ARG A 98 -8.83 9.28 29.95
N LYS A 99 -9.90 10.04 30.22
CA LYS A 99 -11.19 9.46 30.62
C LYS A 99 -12.01 8.92 29.45
N TYR A 100 -11.90 9.55 28.27
CA TYR A 100 -12.77 9.23 27.14
C TYR A 100 -12.02 9.03 25.82
N PHE A 101 -10.93 9.76 25.55
CA PHE A 101 -10.13 9.50 24.35
C PHE A 101 -9.47 8.13 24.41
N LEU A 102 -8.80 7.81 25.52
CA LEU A 102 -7.98 6.61 25.62
C LEU A 102 -8.79 5.31 25.44
N PRO A 103 -9.99 5.16 26.05
CA PRO A 103 -10.86 4.02 25.77
C PRO A 103 -11.27 3.90 24.30
N GLU A 104 -11.65 5.01 23.66
CA GLU A 104 -12.07 5.03 22.24
C GLU A 104 -10.90 4.74 21.31
N PHE A 105 -9.72 5.26 21.61
CA PHE A 105 -8.51 5.03 20.83
C PHE A 105 -8.02 3.58 20.97
N LEU A 106 -8.07 3.00 22.17
CA LEU A 106 -7.78 1.57 22.39
C LEU A 106 -8.77 0.67 21.68
N GLN A 107 -10.07 1.03 21.69
CA GLN A 107 -11.08 0.31 20.92
C GLN A 107 -10.80 0.41 19.42
N PHE A 108 -10.46 1.60 18.91
CA PHE A 108 -10.05 1.79 17.52
C PHE A 108 -8.81 0.95 17.17
N LEU A 109 -7.79 0.93 18.02
CA LEU A 109 -6.62 0.09 17.80
C LEU A 109 -6.98 -1.40 17.82
N ALA A 110 -7.88 -1.85 18.70
CA ALA A 110 -8.33 -3.23 18.71
C ALA A 110 -9.09 -3.62 17.43
N GLU A 111 -9.92 -2.73 16.90
CA GLU A 111 -10.74 -3.01 15.71
C GLU A 111 -10.00 -2.82 14.38
N GLN A 112 -9.16 -1.78 14.30
CA GLN A 112 -8.59 -1.31 13.04
C GLN A 112 -7.07 -1.55 12.94
N SER A 113 -6.38 -1.75 14.07
CA SER A 113 -4.96 -2.09 14.06
C SER A 113 -4.78 -3.61 13.90
N ASN A 114 -4.03 -4.01 12.88
CA ASN A 114 -3.49 -5.38 12.77
C ASN A 114 -2.21 -5.55 13.63
N LEU A 115 -1.96 -4.67 14.59
CA LEU A 115 -0.77 -4.73 15.43
C LEU A 115 -0.93 -5.80 16.52
N PRO A 116 0.14 -6.27 17.17
CA PRO A 116 0.02 -7.09 18.37
C PRO A 116 -0.38 -6.25 19.59
N ALA A 117 -1.02 -6.86 20.59
CA ALA A 117 -1.56 -6.18 21.79
C ALA A 117 -0.51 -5.33 22.55
N TRP A 118 0.74 -5.82 22.63
CA TRP A 118 1.82 -5.10 23.29
C TRP A 118 2.15 -3.77 22.61
N LYS A 119 1.99 -3.71 21.28
CA LYS A 119 2.27 -2.50 20.52
C LYS A 119 1.16 -1.46 20.69
N ASP A 120 -0.10 -1.89 20.81
CA ASP A 120 -1.20 -0.97 21.09
C ASP A 120 -0.97 -0.25 22.43
N ILE A 121 -0.49 -0.97 23.45
CA ILE A 121 -0.15 -0.42 24.77
C ILE A 121 1.04 0.54 24.70
N LEU A 122 2.09 0.24 23.92
CA LEU A 122 3.23 1.16 23.75
C LEU A 122 2.85 2.46 23.05
N ILE A 123 1.99 2.41 22.03
CA ILE A 123 1.49 3.62 21.34
C ILE A 123 0.73 4.50 22.33
N VAL A 124 -0.12 3.90 23.15
CA VAL A 124 -0.87 4.59 24.20
C VAL A 124 0.06 5.20 25.25
N HIS A 125 1.05 4.45 25.71
CA HIS A 125 2.04 4.92 26.67
C HIS A 125 2.84 6.13 26.13
N ALA A 126 3.22 6.10 24.85
CA ALA A 126 3.88 7.23 24.19
C ALA A 126 2.98 8.48 24.12
N LEU A 127 1.68 8.30 23.87
CA LEU A 127 0.72 9.41 23.91
C LEU A 127 0.57 9.99 25.32
N ASP A 128 0.54 9.15 26.35
CA ASP A 128 0.43 9.63 27.75
C ASP A 128 1.59 10.53 28.15
N HIS A 129 2.81 10.27 27.67
CA HIS A 129 3.98 11.12 27.89
C HIS A 129 3.93 12.45 27.14
N LEU A 130 3.31 12.50 25.96
CA LEU A 130 3.26 13.71 25.15
C LEU A 130 2.15 14.69 25.59
N ILE A 131 1.32 14.28 26.55
CA ILE A 131 0.19 15.05 27.07
C ILE A 131 0.51 15.56 28.48
N GLU A 132 1.74 16.04 28.73
CA GLU A 132 2.11 16.65 30.00
C GLU A 132 1.29 17.93 30.30
N ASP A 133 0.10 17.72 30.85
CA ASP A 133 -0.70 18.77 31.44
C ASP A 133 -0.04 19.13 32.78
N HIS A 134 0.33 20.41 32.95
CA HIS A 134 1.02 20.97 34.12
C HIS A 134 0.18 20.91 35.42
N LYS A 135 -0.92 20.15 35.43
CA LYS A 135 -1.75 19.85 36.59
C LYS A 135 -1.90 18.35 36.67
N ALA A 136 -1.06 17.72 37.49
CA ALA A 136 -1.11 16.31 37.84
C ALA A 136 -2.52 15.92 38.28
N THR A 137 -3.32 15.42 37.33
CA THR A 137 -4.62 14.83 37.62
C THR A 137 -4.35 13.38 37.98
N ALA A 138 -4.80 12.95 39.16
CA ALA A 138 -4.49 11.62 39.71
C ALA A 138 -4.76 10.50 38.70
N LYS A 139 -3.77 9.62 38.49
CA LYS A 139 -3.89 8.40 37.68
C LYS A 139 -5.01 7.55 38.30
N ASN A 140 -6.15 7.40 37.63
CA ASN A 140 -7.23 6.51 38.11
C ASN A 140 -7.14 5.11 37.48
N PHE A 141 -6.40 4.98 36.38
CA PHE A 141 -6.18 3.75 35.65
C PHE A 141 -4.77 3.68 35.06
N ILE A 142 -4.23 2.47 34.87
CA ILE A 142 -3.00 2.19 34.11
C ILE A 142 -3.30 1.27 32.92
N THR A 143 -2.46 1.32 31.89
CA THR A 143 -2.56 0.46 30.70
C THR A 143 -1.72 -0.79 30.89
N ALA A 144 -2.29 -1.96 30.63
CA ALA A 144 -1.65 -3.25 30.83
C ALA A 144 -2.01 -4.24 29.72
N ILE A 145 -1.29 -5.35 29.66
CA ILE A 145 -1.67 -6.53 28.89
C ILE A 145 -2.12 -7.60 29.87
N LEU A 146 -3.23 -8.26 29.56
CA LEU A 146 -3.65 -9.49 30.22
C LEU A 146 -3.38 -10.66 29.30
N GLU A 147 -2.60 -11.63 29.79
CA GLU A 147 -2.32 -12.90 29.12
C GLU A 147 -2.98 -14.05 29.91
N THR A 148 -3.73 -14.89 29.20
CA THR A 148 -4.41 -16.06 29.77
C THR A 148 -3.52 -17.30 29.70
N ASP A 149 -3.89 -18.37 30.43
CA ASP A 149 -3.22 -19.68 30.34
C ASP A 149 -3.32 -20.30 28.92
N SER A 150 -4.28 -19.86 28.12
CA SER A 150 -4.43 -20.21 26.70
C SER A 150 -3.56 -19.37 25.73
N GLU A 151 -2.64 -18.56 26.25
CA GLU A 151 -1.78 -17.63 25.52
C GLU A 151 -2.53 -16.55 24.70
N GLU A 152 -3.81 -16.32 24.97
CA GLU A 152 -4.52 -15.18 24.39
C GLU A 152 -4.16 -13.89 25.14
N ARG A 153 -3.89 -12.81 24.38
CA ARG A 153 -3.39 -11.53 24.90
C ARG A 153 -4.36 -10.40 24.63
N PHE A 154 -4.66 -9.61 25.65
CA PHE A 154 -5.62 -8.52 25.58
C PHE A 154 -5.02 -7.21 26.10
N PRO A 155 -5.09 -6.10 25.34
CA PRO A 155 -4.92 -4.77 25.89
C PRO A 155 -6.00 -4.49 26.95
N ALA A 156 -5.60 -3.92 28.08
CA ALA A 156 -6.48 -3.67 29.20
C ALA A 156 -6.20 -2.33 29.90
N LEU A 157 -7.24 -1.75 30.49
CA LEU A 157 -7.14 -0.65 31.45
C LEU A 157 -7.44 -1.16 32.85
N LEU A 158 -6.48 -1.03 33.77
CA LEU A 158 -6.61 -1.45 35.18
C LEU A 158 -6.94 -0.25 36.06
N GLY A 159 -7.94 -0.36 36.92
CA GLY A 159 -8.39 0.68 37.86
C GLY A 159 -7.52 0.83 39.09
N ILE A 160 -6.23 1.05 38.87
CA ILE A 160 -5.22 1.33 39.88
C ILE A 160 -4.37 2.51 39.44
N GLN A 161 -3.72 3.17 40.40
CA GLN A 161 -2.84 4.31 40.11
C GLN A 161 -1.46 3.84 39.68
N GLU A 162 -0.91 2.86 40.42
CA GLU A 162 0.38 2.22 40.18
C GLU A 162 0.28 0.76 40.64
N LEU A 163 1.08 -0.12 40.03
CA LEU A 163 1.18 -1.52 40.40
C LEU A 163 2.37 -1.67 41.34
N ASP A 164 2.12 -1.80 42.64
CA ASP A 164 3.11 -1.78 43.72
C ASP A 164 2.84 -2.88 44.76
N GLU A 165 3.67 -2.96 45.81
CA GLU A 165 3.48 -3.91 46.92
C GLU A 165 2.12 -3.76 47.62
N ASN A 166 1.55 -2.54 47.64
CA ASN A 166 0.23 -2.26 48.21
C ASN A 166 -0.94 -2.84 47.38
N SER A 167 -0.65 -3.29 46.16
CA SER A 167 -1.63 -3.89 45.27
C SER A 167 -1.80 -5.40 45.52
N LEU A 168 -0.94 -6.01 46.34
CA LEU A 168 -0.98 -7.44 46.67
C LEU A 168 -2.30 -7.83 47.36
N ASN A 169 -2.95 -8.89 46.87
CA ASN A 169 -4.25 -9.40 47.32
C ASN A 169 -5.45 -8.45 47.17
N ARG A 170 -5.26 -7.26 46.56
CA ARG A 170 -6.34 -6.32 46.29
C ARG A 170 -7.15 -6.74 45.07
N ALA A 171 -8.48 -6.59 45.17
CA ALA A 171 -9.37 -6.74 44.02
C ALA A 171 -9.40 -5.43 43.21
N ILE A 172 -9.08 -5.53 41.92
CA ILE A 172 -9.00 -4.41 40.98
C ILE A 172 -10.00 -4.62 39.84
N ARG A 173 -10.55 -3.51 39.33
CA ARG A 173 -11.39 -3.54 38.13
C ARG A 173 -10.50 -3.40 36.90
N ALA A 174 -10.71 -4.22 35.89
CA ALA A 174 -10.00 -4.17 34.62
C ALA A 174 -11.01 -4.12 33.46
N ARG A 175 -10.70 -3.40 32.38
CA ARG A 175 -11.48 -3.42 31.14
C ARG A 175 -10.62 -3.88 29.99
N ILE A 176 -11.05 -4.93 29.28
CA ILE A 176 -10.32 -5.51 28.15
C ILE A 176 -10.86 -5.02 26.81
N TYR A 177 -9.97 -4.97 25.81
CA TYR A 177 -10.29 -4.61 24.43
C TYR A 177 -9.93 -5.78 23.51
N THR A 178 -10.91 -6.28 22.74
CA THR A 178 -10.73 -7.49 21.93
C THR A 178 -10.78 -7.18 20.44
N LYS A 179 -9.95 -7.86 19.64
CA LYS A 179 -9.85 -7.66 18.19
C LYS A 179 -10.90 -8.42 17.37
N LYS A 180 -11.67 -9.30 18.01
CA LYS A 180 -12.69 -10.13 17.37
C LYS A 180 -14.05 -9.45 17.51
N VAL A 181 -14.48 -8.73 16.48
CA VAL A 181 -15.80 -8.09 16.44
C VAL A 181 -16.90 -9.15 16.64
N GLY A 182 -17.64 -9.06 17.75
CA GLY A 182 -18.80 -9.92 18.02
C GLY A 182 -18.52 -11.30 18.65
N ALA A 183 -17.28 -11.61 19.08
CA ALA A 183 -17.03 -12.84 19.82
C ALA A 183 -17.30 -12.66 21.32
N THR A 184 -18.28 -13.38 21.87
CA THR A 184 -18.42 -13.57 23.32
C THR A 184 -17.25 -14.41 23.82
N PHE A 185 -16.21 -13.77 24.33
CA PHE A 185 -15.13 -14.44 25.03
C PHE A 185 -15.53 -14.66 26.50
N SER A 186 -15.48 -15.91 26.95
CA SER A 186 -15.82 -16.28 28.33
C SER A 186 -14.58 -16.87 28.99
N LEU A 187 -14.09 -16.20 30.03
CA LEU A 187 -13.03 -16.73 30.89
C LEU A 187 -13.62 -17.65 31.95
N THR A 188 -12.81 -18.58 32.45
CA THR A 188 -13.21 -19.44 33.57
C THR A 188 -13.02 -18.71 34.91
N ARG A 189 -13.95 -18.88 35.84
CA ARG A 189 -13.83 -18.24 37.17
C ARG A 189 -12.62 -18.85 37.89
N TYR A 190 -11.78 -18.00 38.49
CA TYR A 190 -10.50 -18.34 39.11
C TYR A 190 -9.38 -18.78 38.16
N GLU A 191 -9.51 -18.50 36.86
CA GLU A 191 -8.40 -18.64 35.91
C GLU A 191 -7.22 -17.75 36.32
N ARG A 192 -6.01 -18.29 36.17
CA ARG A 192 -4.78 -17.53 36.39
C ARG A 192 -4.53 -16.66 35.17
N MET A 193 -4.19 -15.41 35.43
CA MET A 193 -3.89 -14.41 34.40
C MET A 193 -2.57 -13.74 34.72
N GLN A 194 -1.79 -13.47 33.69
CA GLN A 194 -0.57 -12.68 33.81
C GLN A 194 -0.88 -11.23 33.41
N ILE A 195 -0.56 -10.30 34.30
CA ILE A 195 -0.63 -8.87 34.09
C ILE A 195 0.77 -8.40 33.69
N LEU A 196 0.88 -7.76 32.52
CA LEU A 196 2.13 -7.19 32.02
C LEU A 196 1.97 -5.68 31.85
N VAL A 197 2.80 -4.88 32.53
CA VAL A 197 2.76 -3.41 32.50
C VAL A 197 4.13 -2.89 32.07
N PRO A 198 4.21 -1.95 31.12
CA PRO A 198 5.47 -1.30 30.80
C PRO A 198 5.82 -0.26 31.87
N ASP A 199 7.06 -0.29 32.35
CA ASP A 199 7.67 0.74 33.19
C ASP A 199 8.10 1.97 32.35
N GLU A 200 8.47 3.06 33.01
CA GLU A 200 9.00 4.30 32.38
C GLU A 200 10.20 4.01 31.45
N SER A 201 10.99 2.98 31.76
CA SER A 201 12.10 2.50 30.92
C SER A 201 11.68 1.56 29.77
N LYS A 202 10.38 1.42 29.50
CA LYS A 202 9.76 0.44 28.56
C LYS A 202 10.06 -1.03 28.88
N GLN A 203 10.42 -1.32 30.12
CA GLN A 203 10.62 -2.69 30.59
C GLN A 203 9.29 -3.28 31.07
N TRP A 204 9.00 -4.53 30.72
CA TRP A 204 7.78 -5.22 31.09
C TRP A 204 7.89 -5.80 32.51
N LEU A 205 7.04 -5.28 33.39
CA LEU A 205 6.77 -5.82 34.71
C LEU A 205 5.65 -6.84 34.62
N LYS A 206 5.85 -7.99 35.28
CA LYS A 206 4.93 -9.11 35.33
C LYS A 206 4.38 -9.30 36.74
N SER A 207 3.06 -9.47 36.84
CA SER A 207 2.37 -9.85 38.07
C SER A 207 1.30 -10.89 37.75
N GLU A 208 1.14 -11.88 38.63
CA GLU A 208 0.08 -12.88 38.51
C GLU A 208 -1.19 -12.39 39.20
N ALA A 209 -2.33 -12.63 38.57
CA ALA A 209 -3.64 -12.33 39.09
C ALA A 209 -4.63 -13.47 38.86
N ILE A 210 -5.71 -13.47 39.64
CA ILE A 210 -6.80 -14.44 39.52
C ILE A 210 -8.08 -13.71 39.16
N LEU A 211 -8.83 -14.26 38.20
CA LEU A 211 -10.14 -13.74 37.82
C LEU A 211 -11.20 -14.06 38.89
N ILE A 212 -11.81 -13.03 39.49
CA ILE A 212 -12.90 -13.16 40.47
C ILE A 212 -14.26 -13.21 39.77
N SER A 213 -14.50 -12.30 38.83
CA SER A 213 -15.75 -12.16 38.09
C SER A 213 -15.54 -11.47 36.73
N GLN A 214 -16.43 -11.75 35.78
CA GLN A 214 -16.46 -11.14 34.45
C GLN A 214 -17.88 -10.67 34.14
N GLU A 215 -18.00 -9.44 33.65
CA GLU A 215 -19.21 -8.84 33.09
C GLU A 215 -18.88 -8.24 31.71
N GLY A 216 -19.06 -9.04 30.65
CA GLY A 216 -18.68 -8.65 29.30
C GLY A 216 -17.18 -8.39 29.18
N THR A 217 -16.80 -7.14 28.87
CA THR A 217 -15.40 -6.67 28.79
C THR A 217 -14.83 -6.20 30.13
N ASN A 218 -15.63 -6.14 31.19
CA ASN A 218 -15.18 -5.72 32.51
C ASN A 218 -14.83 -6.95 33.35
N LEU A 219 -13.64 -6.95 33.94
CA LEU A 219 -13.10 -8.03 34.78
C LEU A 219 -12.84 -7.50 36.19
N THR A 220 -13.01 -8.36 37.19
CA THR A 220 -12.50 -8.12 38.55
C THR A 220 -11.36 -9.10 38.81
N LEU A 221 -10.15 -8.58 38.99
CA LEU A 221 -8.92 -9.37 39.17
C LEU A 221 -8.40 -9.22 40.60
N GLN A 222 -7.89 -10.30 41.19
CA GLN A 222 -7.14 -10.26 42.44
C GLN A 222 -5.66 -10.49 42.17
N ILE A 223 -4.82 -9.50 42.48
CA ILE A 223 -3.36 -9.61 42.30
C ILE A 223 -2.79 -10.56 43.35
N LYS A 224 -1.91 -11.48 42.94
CA LYS A 224 -1.30 -12.52 43.78
C LYS A 224 0.19 -12.37 43.97
N THR A 225 0.90 -11.74 43.04
CA THR A 225 2.34 -11.52 43.15
C THR A 225 2.69 -10.04 43.01
N VAL A 226 3.82 -9.66 43.60
CA VAL A 226 4.46 -8.36 43.40
C VAL A 226 4.95 -8.29 41.95
N PRO A 227 4.93 -7.12 41.29
CA PRO A 227 5.49 -6.94 39.96
C PRO A 227 6.99 -7.26 39.92
N GLU A 228 7.38 -8.20 39.06
CA GLU A 228 8.78 -8.58 38.80
C GLU A 228 9.13 -8.32 37.33
N ILE A 229 10.39 -8.03 37.01
CA ILE A 229 10.82 -7.80 35.63
C ILE A 229 10.79 -9.13 34.86
N ASP A 230 10.09 -9.18 33.72
CA ASP A 230 10.10 -10.35 32.84
C ASP A 230 11.19 -10.22 31.77
N GLU A 231 12.35 -10.83 32.01
CA GLU A 231 13.48 -10.84 31.07
C GLU A 231 13.13 -11.45 29.71
N LYS A 232 12.28 -12.50 29.67
CA LYS A 232 11.92 -13.17 28.41
C LYS A 232 11.02 -12.30 27.54
N LYS A 233 10.02 -11.65 28.13
CA LYS A 233 9.12 -10.73 27.39
C LYS A 233 9.83 -9.45 27.00
N ASN A 234 10.78 -8.99 27.81
CA ASN A 234 11.68 -7.91 27.45
C ASN A 234 12.59 -8.22 26.28
N GLU A 235 12.90 -9.49 25.99
CA GLU A 235 13.62 -9.91 24.76
C GLU A 235 12.67 -10.12 23.56
N GLU A 236 11.50 -10.74 23.79
CA GLU A 236 10.52 -11.08 22.75
C GLU A 236 9.83 -9.83 22.18
N TRP A 237 9.55 -8.83 23.02
CA TRP A 237 8.77 -7.62 22.67
C TRP A 237 9.64 -6.36 22.58
N ILE A 238 10.91 -6.54 22.23
CA ILE A 238 11.79 -5.46 21.79
C ILE A 238 11.23 -4.92 20.47
N GLU A 239 10.73 -3.68 20.48
CA GLU A 239 10.90 -2.86 19.28
C GLU A 239 12.40 -2.81 19.04
N THR A 240 12.91 -3.42 17.98
CA THR A 240 14.26 -3.06 17.56
C THR A 240 14.20 -1.59 17.16
N PRO A 241 14.83 -0.71 17.96
CA PRO A 241 16.20 -0.35 17.70
C PRO A 241 17.11 -1.24 18.55
N LYS A 242 18.28 -1.63 18.03
CA LYS A 242 19.34 -2.04 18.95
C LYS A 242 19.74 -0.81 19.78
N THR A 243 19.13 -0.63 20.94
CA THR A 243 19.70 0.16 22.04
C THR A 243 18.92 -0.08 23.34
N SER A 244 19.52 -0.82 24.27
CA SER A 244 19.18 -0.79 25.70
C SER A 244 19.65 0.53 26.33
N PRO A 245 19.03 1.04 27.41
CA PRO A 245 19.48 2.23 28.13
C PRO A 245 20.33 1.84 29.36
N ALA A 246 21.65 1.86 29.21
CA ALA A 246 22.64 2.19 30.26
C ALA A 246 24.04 2.06 29.64
N GLY A 247 24.65 3.20 29.34
CA GLY A 247 25.90 3.32 28.58
C GLY A 247 25.68 4.26 27.40
N PRO A 248 26.57 5.25 27.18
CA PRO A 248 26.33 6.34 26.26
C PRO A 248 25.98 5.77 24.89
N ALA A 249 24.97 6.37 24.27
CA ALA A 249 24.63 6.14 22.90
C ALA A 249 25.91 5.98 22.07
N HIS A 250 26.14 4.80 21.50
CA HIS A 250 26.68 4.82 20.15
C HIS A 250 25.52 5.28 19.26
N SER A 251 25.26 6.59 19.33
CA SER A 251 24.93 7.35 18.15
C SER A 251 25.99 6.95 17.13
N GLY A 252 25.62 6.07 16.20
CA GLY A 252 26.19 6.22 14.88
C GLY A 252 25.76 7.62 14.48
N ALA A 253 26.64 8.60 14.67
CA ALA A 253 26.41 9.93 14.13
C ALA A 253 26.04 9.74 12.67
N ILE A 254 25.01 10.46 12.21
CA ILE A 254 24.75 10.55 10.77
C ILE A 254 26.10 10.94 10.16
N PRO A 255 26.65 10.14 9.23
CA PRO A 255 27.97 10.45 8.71
C PRO A 255 27.95 11.88 8.16
N ASP A 256 29.01 12.66 8.41
CA ASP A 256 29.04 14.10 8.13
C ASP A 256 28.63 14.44 6.69
N GLU A 257 28.88 13.52 5.77
CA GLU A 257 28.56 13.60 4.35
C GLU A 257 27.04 13.64 4.03
N TYR A 258 26.18 13.21 4.96
CA TYR A 258 24.72 13.22 4.82
C TYR A 258 24.04 14.32 5.63
N ILE A 259 24.80 15.18 6.31
CA ILE A 259 24.23 16.34 7.00
C ILE A 259 23.73 17.34 5.96
N ASN A 260 22.52 17.89 6.17
CA ASN A 260 21.84 18.78 5.23
C ASN A 260 21.64 18.14 3.85
N SER A 261 21.23 16.87 3.81
CA SER A 261 21.07 16.10 2.57
C SER A 261 20.18 16.80 1.55
N LEU A 262 19.08 17.39 2.01
CA LEU A 262 18.14 18.11 1.14
C LEU A 262 18.81 19.27 0.42
N THR A 263 19.56 20.09 1.16
CA THR A 263 20.30 21.24 0.61
C THR A 263 21.31 20.77 -0.43
N GLN A 264 22.08 19.73 -0.13
CA GLN A 264 23.06 19.17 -1.08
C GLN A 264 22.38 18.68 -2.39
N ILE A 265 21.21 18.03 -2.29
CA ILE A 265 20.45 17.57 -3.46
C ILE A 265 19.93 18.76 -4.28
N LEU A 266 19.39 19.79 -3.62
CA LEU A 266 18.86 20.99 -4.27
C LEU A 266 19.96 21.80 -4.97
N GLU A 267 21.11 22.00 -4.31
CA GLU A 267 22.29 22.64 -4.90
C GLU A 267 22.80 21.86 -6.11
N TYR A 268 22.91 20.53 -5.97
CA TYR A 268 23.29 19.67 -7.08
C TYR A 268 22.31 19.78 -8.26
N SER A 269 21.00 19.88 -7.99
CA SER A 269 19.99 20.02 -9.04
C SER A 269 20.16 21.32 -9.85
N GLY A 270 20.54 22.44 -9.22
CA GLY A 270 20.61 23.75 -9.88
C GLY A 270 19.24 24.24 -10.38
N LEU A 271 18.15 23.84 -9.72
CA LEU A 271 16.81 24.37 -9.98
C LEU A 271 16.68 25.83 -9.53
N ASN A 272 15.66 26.51 -10.04
CA ASN A 272 15.36 27.89 -9.65
C ASN A 272 15.07 27.98 -8.14
N PRO A 273 15.51 29.05 -7.45
CA PRO A 273 15.33 29.19 -6.01
C PRO A 273 13.88 29.03 -5.54
N SER A 274 12.90 29.56 -6.31
CA SER A 274 11.48 29.42 -5.99
C SER A 274 10.99 27.96 -6.00
N VAL A 275 11.52 27.12 -6.90
CA VAL A 275 11.19 25.69 -6.96
C VAL A 275 11.87 24.94 -5.81
N CYS A 276 13.11 25.31 -5.47
CA CYS A 276 13.82 24.76 -4.32
C CYS A 276 13.08 25.05 -3.02
N GLU A 277 12.60 26.29 -2.81
CA GLU A 277 11.83 26.68 -1.64
C GLU A 277 10.51 25.88 -1.53
N GLU A 278 9.84 25.65 -2.64
CA GLU A 278 8.63 24.82 -2.68
C GLU A 278 8.92 23.35 -2.30
N ILE A 279 10.00 22.76 -2.84
CA ILE A 279 10.43 21.40 -2.46
C ILE A 279 10.79 21.33 -0.98
N THR A 280 11.55 22.31 -0.47
CA THR A 280 11.90 22.37 0.96
C THR A 280 10.65 22.40 1.83
N ARG A 281 9.66 23.22 1.48
CA ARG A 281 8.37 23.25 2.19
C ARG A 281 7.67 21.89 2.17
N LEU A 282 7.66 21.19 1.04
CA LEU A 282 7.05 19.86 0.92
C LEU A 282 7.74 18.82 1.80
N VAL A 283 9.08 18.78 1.78
CA VAL A 283 9.87 17.82 2.57
C VAL A 283 9.73 18.10 4.07
N THR A 284 9.79 19.37 4.49
CA THR A 284 9.59 19.75 5.90
C THR A 284 8.19 19.40 6.38
N ALA A 285 7.15 19.73 5.60
CA ALA A 285 5.77 19.37 5.95
C ALA A 285 5.56 17.85 6.04
N TYR A 286 6.23 17.08 5.17
CA TYR A 286 6.20 15.62 5.22
C TYR A 286 6.94 15.07 6.44
N LYS A 287 8.07 15.67 6.83
CA LYS A 287 8.82 15.31 8.04
C LYS A 287 8.02 15.53 9.32
N GLU A 288 7.27 16.63 9.39
CA GLU A 288 6.40 16.92 10.53
C GLU A 288 5.13 16.06 10.55
N HIS A 289 4.51 15.82 9.39
CA HIS A 289 3.19 15.20 9.28
C HIS A 289 3.09 14.20 8.11
N PRO A 290 3.84 13.07 8.13
CA PRO A 290 3.95 12.17 6.97
C PRO A 290 2.59 11.57 6.56
N GLY A 291 1.76 11.17 7.54
CA GLY A 291 0.44 10.59 7.27
C GLY A 291 -0.56 11.57 6.67
N LEU A 292 -0.53 12.84 7.11
CA LEU A 292 -1.41 13.88 6.58
C LEU A 292 -1.05 14.21 5.14
N ILE A 293 0.25 14.43 4.87
CA ILE A 293 0.75 14.72 3.52
C ILE A 293 0.42 13.58 2.57
N ARG A 294 0.65 12.33 2.98
CA ARG A 294 0.26 11.15 2.17
C ARG A 294 -1.22 11.07 1.81
N ARG A 295 -2.13 11.64 2.59
CA ARG A 295 -3.57 11.65 2.26
C ARG A 295 -4.02 12.87 1.45
N ARG A 296 -3.34 13.99 1.63
CA ARG A 296 -3.75 15.30 1.09
C ARG A 296 -2.84 15.82 -0.02
N HIS A 297 -1.81 15.05 -0.37
CA HIS A 297 -0.91 15.41 -1.45
C HIS A 297 -1.70 15.63 -2.74
N LYS A 298 -1.18 16.52 -3.57
CA LYS A 298 -1.73 16.80 -4.89
C LYS A 298 -0.88 16.17 -5.97
N GLN A 299 -1.42 16.08 -7.18
CA GLN A 299 -0.65 15.57 -8.31
C GLN A 299 0.57 16.45 -8.63
N GLU A 300 0.46 17.76 -8.38
CA GLU A 300 1.54 18.73 -8.57
C GLU A 300 2.76 18.40 -7.69
N ASP A 301 2.55 17.86 -6.48
CA ASP A 301 3.62 17.50 -5.55
C ASP A 301 4.48 16.36 -6.12
N TYR A 302 3.87 15.39 -6.83
CA TYR A 302 4.65 14.37 -7.54
C TYR A 302 5.43 14.98 -8.70
N LYS A 303 4.79 15.85 -9.48
CA LYS A 303 5.41 16.45 -10.66
C LYS A 303 6.66 17.25 -10.28
N ILE A 304 6.64 17.98 -9.17
CA ILE A 304 7.80 18.74 -8.71
C ILE A 304 8.93 17.83 -8.21
N LEU A 305 8.61 16.74 -7.48
CA LEU A 305 9.62 15.77 -7.02
C LEU A 305 10.21 14.94 -8.18
N ILE A 306 9.39 14.58 -9.18
CA ILE A 306 9.85 13.91 -10.40
C ILE A 306 10.67 14.85 -11.26
N ARG A 307 10.33 16.15 -11.30
CA ARG A 307 11.18 17.17 -11.94
C ARG A 307 12.54 17.26 -11.26
N LEU A 308 12.60 17.23 -9.93
CA LEU A 308 13.86 17.15 -9.19
C LEU A 308 14.65 15.90 -9.60
N TYR A 309 14.01 14.73 -9.61
CA TYR A 309 14.62 13.47 -10.06
C TYR A 309 15.19 13.59 -11.47
N LYS A 310 14.41 14.13 -12.42
CA LYS A 310 14.82 14.34 -13.83
C LYS A 310 16.12 15.13 -13.92
N VAL A 311 16.19 16.29 -13.24
CA VAL A 311 17.35 17.18 -13.31
C VAL A 311 18.57 16.56 -12.64
N CYS A 312 18.41 15.95 -11.47
CA CYS A 312 19.47 15.23 -10.79
C CYS A 312 19.99 14.05 -11.64
N PHE A 313 19.10 13.30 -12.29
CA PHE A 313 19.48 12.19 -13.17
C PHE A 313 20.28 12.65 -14.39
N ILE A 314 19.88 13.75 -15.05
CA ILE A 314 20.62 14.29 -16.21
C ILE A 314 22.05 14.65 -15.81
N LYS A 315 22.23 15.31 -14.65
CA LYS A 315 23.56 15.66 -14.12
C LYS A 315 24.34 14.41 -13.69
N PHE A 316 23.67 13.48 -13.01
CA PHE A 316 24.25 12.19 -12.60
C PHE A 316 24.77 11.40 -13.80
N ARG A 317 24.08 11.45 -14.94
CA ARG A 317 24.51 10.80 -16.19
C ARG A 317 25.70 11.52 -16.85
N SER A 318 25.80 12.85 -16.73
CA SER A 318 26.85 13.63 -17.40
C SER A 318 28.13 13.77 -16.56
N GLN A 319 28.03 13.68 -15.24
CA GLN A 319 29.15 13.84 -14.30
C GLN A 319 29.50 12.49 -13.67
N ALA A 320 30.61 11.90 -14.07
CA ALA A 320 31.10 10.63 -13.51
C ALA A 320 31.89 10.80 -12.20
N THR A 321 32.28 12.03 -11.85
CA THR A 321 33.15 12.34 -10.70
C THR A 321 32.49 13.36 -9.77
N ASN A 322 32.71 13.20 -8.46
CA ASN A 322 32.22 14.10 -7.38
C ASN A 322 30.70 14.23 -7.26
N ILE A 323 29.97 13.10 -7.33
CA ILE A 323 28.54 13.07 -7.05
C ILE A 323 28.33 13.06 -5.52
N PRO A 324 27.58 14.01 -4.93
CA PRO A 324 27.30 13.99 -3.50
C PRO A 324 26.61 12.70 -3.08
N LYS A 325 27.00 12.14 -1.93
CA LYS A 325 26.43 10.87 -1.45
C LYS A 325 24.91 10.91 -1.25
N PRO A 326 24.29 12.02 -0.76
CA PRO A 326 22.84 12.13 -0.71
C PRO A 326 22.15 12.02 -2.07
N VAL A 327 22.77 12.52 -3.14
CA VAL A 327 22.24 12.42 -4.51
C VAL A 327 22.21 10.95 -4.98
N LEU A 328 23.21 10.15 -4.60
CA LEU A 328 23.21 8.73 -4.91
C LEU A 328 22.02 8.01 -4.25
N LEU A 329 21.76 8.28 -2.96
CA LEU A 329 20.59 7.73 -2.28
C LEU A 329 19.28 8.24 -2.87
N PHE A 330 19.21 9.52 -3.26
CA PHE A 330 18.02 10.08 -3.90
C PHE A 330 17.67 9.36 -5.21
N ILE A 331 18.66 9.11 -6.08
CA ILE A 331 18.44 8.44 -7.37
C ILE A 331 17.99 6.97 -7.20
N HIS A 332 18.41 6.28 -6.14
CA HIS A 332 18.11 4.85 -5.97
C HIS A 332 16.96 4.56 -5.00
N PHE A 333 16.60 5.51 -4.12
CA PHE A 333 15.61 5.30 -3.06
C PHE A 333 14.66 6.47 -2.79
N PHE A 334 14.71 7.59 -3.54
CA PHE A 334 13.94 8.81 -3.21
C PHE A 334 14.23 9.34 -1.79
N PHE A 335 15.48 9.19 -1.34
CA PHE A 335 15.98 9.79 -0.10
C PHE A 335 16.16 11.31 -0.27
N LEU A 336 15.57 12.09 0.63
CA LEU A 336 15.61 13.56 0.57
C LEU A 336 16.16 14.23 1.84
N ASP A 337 15.95 13.64 3.01
CA ASP A 337 16.35 14.22 4.30
C ASP A 337 16.82 13.11 5.25
N GLU A 338 17.94 13.35 5.91
CA GLU A 338 18.58 12.42 6.85
C GLU A 338 17.78 12.17 8.13
N GLY A 339 16.87 13.08 8.49
CA GLY A 339 16.00 12.94 9.66
C GLY A 339 14.75 12.08 9.42
N LEU A 340 14.51 11.61 8.19
CA LEU A 340 13.39 10.74 7.85
C LEU A 340 13.71 9.24 8.04
N VAL A 341 14.97 8.88 8.24
CA VAL A 341 15.46 7.52 8.40
C VAL A 341 16.48 7.45 9.55
N SER A 342 16.58 6.30 10.21
CA SER A 342 17.58 6.10 11.27
C SER A 342 19.01 6.05 10.70
N ALA A 343 20.01 6.45 11.50
CA ALA A 343 21.42 6.44 11.07
C ALA A 343 21.91 5.04 10.63
N LYS A 344 21.43 3.98 11.30
CA LYS A 344 21.72 2.60 10.91
C LYS A 344 21.11 2.27 9.53
N ARG A 345 19.84 2.61 9.32
CA ARG A 345 19.13 2.41 8.05
C ARG A 345 19.86 3.13 6.92
N LEU A 346 20.31 4.36 7.18
CA LEU A 346 21.09 5.14 6.23
C LEU A 346 22.36 4.39 5.81
N GLN A 347 23.14 3.88 6.77
CA GLN A 347 24.34 3.09 6.46
C GLN A 347 24.01 1.83 5.64
N ASP A 348 22.96 1.10 6.01
CA ASP A 348 22.53 -0.10 5.28
C ASP A 348 22.15 0.23 3.82
N LEU A 349 21.44 1.33 3.59
CA LEU A 349 21.04 1.78 2.24
C LEU A 349 22.25 2.16 1.39
N VAL A 350 23.28 2.77 2.00
CA VAL A 350 24.52 3.13 1.33
C VAL A 350 25.28 1.87 0.87
N LEU A 351 25.39 0.88 1.75
CA LEU A 351 25.98 -0.42 1.41
C LEU A 351 25.17 -1.12 0.31
N ALA A 352 23.84 -1.03 0.37
CA ALA A 352 22.96 -1.65 -0.61
C ALA A 352 23.15 -1.12 -2.04
N ILE A 353 23.51 0.16 -2.24
CA ILE A 353 23.78 0.70 -3.59
C ILE A 353 24.89 -0.09 -4.28
N ALA A 354 25.95 -0.45 -3.56
CA ALA A 354 27.06 -1.21 -4.13
C ALA A 354 26.58 -2.60 -4.61
N THR A 355 25.77 -3.28 -3.80
CA THR A 355 25.19 -4.59 -4.11
C THR A 355 24.15 -4.52 -5.23
N LEU A 356 23.38 -3.44 -5.33
CA LEU A 356 22.39 -3.24 -6.39
C LEU A 356 23.06 -3.06 -7.77
N ARG A 357 24.27 -2.48 -7.81
CA ARG A 357 25.02 -2.23 -9.04
C ARG A 357 25.83 -3.42 -9.53
N SER A 358 26.17 -4.37 -8.66
CA SER A 358 27.05 -5.50 -9.00
C SER A 358 26.35 -6.64 -9.76
N SER A 359 25.05 -6.54 -10.02
CA SER A 359 24.22 -7.64 -10.55
C SER A 359 24.27 -7.81 -12.08
N ASP A 360 25.41 -7.58 -12.72
CA ASP A 360 25.57 -7.83 -14.15
C ASP A 360 25.73 -9.34 -14.41
N ASN A 361 24.76 -9.91 -15.13
CA ASN A 361 24.79 -11.23 -15.78
C ASN A 361 25.23 -12.42 -14.90
N ASP A 362 24.43 -12.74 -13.89
CA ASP A 362 24.53 -14.05 -13.24
C ASP A 362 24.12 -15.15 -14.24
N ARG A 363 25.12 -15.84 -14.81
CA ARG A 363 24.91 -17.04 -15.66
C ARG A 363 24.09 -18.12 -14.94
N GLN A 364 23.95 -18.02 -13.62
CA GLN A 364 23.16 -18.90 -12.77
C GLN A 364 21.68 -18.97 -13.16
N TYR A 365 21.07 -17.89 -13.67
CA TYR A 365 19.63 -17.82 -13.93
C TYR A 365 19.27 -17.80 -15.43
N GLN A 366 20.07 -18.43 -16.29
CA GLN A 366 19.88 -18.39 -17.76
C GLN A 366 18.51 -18.88 -18.24
N GLU A 367 17.88 -19.82 -17.54
CA GLU A 367 16.55 -20.33 -17.90
C GLU A 367 15.43 -19.32 -17.57
N VAL A 368 15.68 -18.40 -16.64
CA VAL A 368 14.76 -17.33 -16.27
C VAL A 368 14.85 -16.22 -17.32
N LYS A 369 13.80 -16.05 -18.13
CA LYS A 369 13.76 -15.07 -19.22
C LYS A 369 13.45 -13.64 -18.73
N LEU A 370 13.99 -13.25 -17.57
CA LEU A 370 13.82 -11.93 -16.96
C LEU A 370 15.12 -11.14 -16.98
N SER A 371 15.06 -9.87 -17.34
CA SER A 371 16.17 -8.91 -17.22
C SER A 371 15.83 -7.87 -16.16
N VAL A 372 16.63 -7.73 -15.11
CA VAL A 372 16.35 -6.79 -14.01
C VAL A 372 17.17 -5.52 -14.19
N HIS A 373 16.53 -4.36 -14.11
CA HIS A 373 17.15 -3.05 -14.30
C HIS A 373 16.78 -2.13 -13.14
N LEU A 374 17.75 -1.39 -12.61
CA LEU A 374 17.44 -0.23 -11.78
C LEU A 374 16.85 0.88 -12.67
N LEU A 375 15.99 1.74 -12.13
CA LEU A 375 15.44 2.85 -12.89
C LEU A 375 16.52 3.71 -13.61
N PRO A 376 17.63 4.16 -12.99
CA PRO A 376 18.65 4.92 -13.72
C PRO A 376 19.25 4.14 -14.91
N ASP A 377 19.44 2.83 -14.78
CA ASP A 377 19.96 1.98 -15.85
C ASP A 377 18.94 1.80 -16.97
N TRP A 378 17.67 1.61 -16.61
CA TRP A 378 16.56 1.58 -17.57
C TRP A 378 16.49 2.86 -18.39
N LEU A 379 16.51 4.02 -17.73
CA LEU A 379 16.51 5.32 -18.41
C LEU A 379 17.74 5.47 -19.31
N ASN A 380 18.89 4.96 -18.90
CA ASN A 380 20.10 4.94 -19.73
C ASN A 380 19.93 4.08 -20.99
N LEU A 381 19.25 2.93 -20.92
CA LEU A 381 18.95 2.06 -22.07
C LEU A 381 17.99 2.72 -23.06
N ILE A 382 16.96 3.42 -22.56
CA ILE A 382 16.03 4.20 -23.38
C ILE A 382 16.76 5.31 -24.12
N LEU A 383 17.55 6.11 -23.39
CA LEU A 383 18.31 7.22 -23.98
C LEU A 383 19.41 6.76 -24.96
N ALA A 384 19.91 5.54 -24.80
CA ALA A 384 20.85 4.93 -25.73
C ALA A 384 20.17 4.29 -26.96
N GLY A 385 18.83 4.29 -27.04
CA GLY A 385 18.07 3.65 -28.12
C GLY A 385 18.13 2.11 -28.09
N LYS A 386 18.60 1.51 -27.00
CA LYS A 386 18.67 0.04 -26.84
C LYS A 386 17.31 -0.57 -26.50
N LYS A 387 16.42 0.22 -25.88
CA LYS A 387 15.05 -0.14 -25.52
C LYS A 387 14.12 0.99 -25.94
N ASN A 388 12.87 0.65 -26.28
CA ASN A 388 11.86 1.61 -26.71
C ASN A 388 11.16 2.25 -25.49
N PRO A 389 10.75 3.53 -25.53
CA PRO A 389 9.98 4.15 -24.46
C PRO A 389 8.65 3.42 -24.23
N SER A 390 8.13 3.56 -23.00
CA SER A 390 6.85 3.00 -22.57
C SER A 390 5.69 3.66 -23.30
N GLN A 391 4.58 2.93 -23.45
CA GLN A 391 3.34 3.51 -23.97
C GLN A 391 2.65 4.32 -22.86
N ASN A 392 1.83 5.28 -23.26
CA ASN A 392 0.97 5.98 -22.32
C ASN A 392 -0.23 5.12 -21.88
N HIS A 393 -1.07 5.68 -20.99
CA HIS A 393 -2.29 5.04 -20.50
C HIS A 393 -3.32 4.68 -21.59
N LEU A 394 -3.19 5.23 -22.81
CA LEU A 394 -4.03 4.92 -23.97
C LEU A 394 -3.38 3.89 -24.91
N GLY A 395 -2.21 3.35 -24.56
CA GLY A 395 -1.46 2.42 -25.41
C GLY A 395 -0.74 3.09 -26.59
N GLN A 396 -0.63 4.41 -26.61
CA GLN A 396 0.03 5.16 -27.67
C GLN A 396 1.53 5.32 -27.38
N THR A 397 2.33 5.25 -28.43
CA THR A 397 3.79 5.49 -28.38
C THR A 397 4.11 6.98 -28.47
N TYR A 398 5.28 7.38 -27.99
CA TYR A 398 5.76 8.76 -28.10
C TYR A 398 5.74 9.26 -29.55
N ASP A 399 6.27 8.46 -30.48
CA ASP A 399 6.32 8.83 -31.90
C ASP A 399 4.93 8.97 -32.54
N GLN A 400 3.95 8.17 -32.11
CA GLN A 400 2.55 8.30 -32.57
C GLN A 400 1.94 9.62 -32.10
N ILE A 401 2.15 10.00 -30.84
CA ILE A 401 1.68 11.29 -30.31
C ILE A 401 2.37 12.44 -31.03
N GLN A 402 3.70 12.37 -31.20
CA GLN A 402 4.45 13.42 -31.88
C GLN A 402 3.98 13.61 -33.33
N LYS A 403 3.76 12.51 -34.07
CA LYS A 403 3.20 12.54 -35.43
C LYS A 403 1.78 13.11 -35.47
N SER A 404 0.94 12.86 -34.45
CA SER A 404 -0.40 13.44 -34.39
C SER A 404 -0.41 14.93 -34.05
N ASN A 405 0.58 15.40 -33.28
CA ASN A 405 0.74 16.80 -32.92
C ASN A 405 1.32 17.64 -34.08
N LEU A 406 2.17 17.02 -34.91
CA LEU A 406 2.64 17.60 -36.17
C LEU A 406 1.50 17.51 -37.20
N ARG A 407 0.83 18.63 -37.46
CA ARG A 407 -0.22 18.70 -38.50
C ARG A 407 0.33 18.20 -39.85
N TRP A 408 -0.55 17.56 -40.64
CA TRP A 408 -0.34 16.84 -41.92
C TRP A 408 0.60 17.46 -42.98
N ASN A 409 1.10 18.70 -42.81
CA ASN A 409 1.85 19.45 -43.83
C ASN A 409 3.26 19.94 -43.41
N GLN A 410 3.84 19.47 -42.30
CA GLN A 410 5.20 19.87 -41.87
C GLN A 410 6.20 18.69 -41.86
N GLU A 411 6.19 17.86 -42.90
CA GLU A 411 7.15 16.74 -43.04
C GLU A 411 8.62 17.19 -43.20
N ALA A 412 8.86 18.45 -43.57
CA ALA A 412 10.21 18.96 -43.84
C ALA A 412 10.95 19.54 -42.61
N GLU A 413 10.25 19.97 -41.55
CA GLU A 413 10.89 20.47 -40.31
C GLU A 413 11.28 19.35 -39.33
N ALA A 414 10.77 18.13 -39.55
CA ALA A 414 10.99 16.98 -38.69
C ALA A 414 12.43 16.44 -38.67
N LYS A 415 13.33 16.92 -39.54
CA LYS A 415 14.72 16.46 -39.61
C LYS A 415 15.66 17.12 -38.58
N ASN A 416 15.26 18.22 -37.94
CA ASN A 416 16.10 18.95 -36.98
C ASN A 416 15.74 18.72 -35.49
N ILE A 417 14.72 17.91 -35.18
CA ILE A 417 14.36 17.55 -33.79
C ILE A 417 15.39 16.59 -33.17
N MET A 418 16.31 16.06 -33.98
CA MET A 418 17.26 15.01 -33.63
C MET A 418 18.59 15.59 -33.13
N ASN A 419 18.75 15.78 -31.81
CA ASN A 419 19.97 15.30 -31.11
C ASN A 419 20.01 15.54 -29.58
N LYS A 420 19.28 16.50 -29.02
CA LYS A 420 19.28 16.72 -27.55
C LYS A 420 17.89 16.97 -26.97
N GLU A 421 17.11 17.80 -27.63
CA GLU A 421 15.74 18.12 -27.23
C GLU A 421 14.82 16.89 -27.28
N TYR A 422 14.94 16.08 -28.34
CA TYR A 422 14.26 14.77 -28.43
C TYR A 422 14.58 13.84 -27.25
N LEU A 423 15.87 13.73 -26.86
CA LEU A 423 16.27 12.89 -25.73
C LEU A 423 15.68 13.40 -24.40
N LEU A 424 15.58 14.72 -24.23
CA LEU A 424 14.94 15.31 -23.06
C LEU A 424 13.43 15.04 -23.03
N HIS A 425 12.76 15.13 -24.18
CA HIS A 425 11.33 14.80 -24.26
C HIS A 425 11.05 13.31 -24.05
N ILE A 426 11.90 12.42 -24.59
CA ILE A 426 11.81 10.99 -24.30
C ILE A 426 11.99 10.71 -22.81
N LEU A 427 12.98 11.34 -22.18
CA LEU A 427 13.20 11.18 -20.75
C LEU A 427 11.99 11.63 -19.94
N GLU A 428 11.42 12.78 -20.28
CA GLU A 428 10.21 13.30 -19.62
C GLU A 428 9.02 12.37 -19.82
N TRP A 429 8.81 11.89 -21.04
CA TRP A 429 7.79 10.90 -21.37
C TRP A 429 7.96 9.61 -20.56
N GLU A 430 9.19 9.09 -20.46
CA GLU A 430 9.45 7.85 -19.72
C GLU A 430 9.27 8.03 -18.21
N LEU A 431 9.69 9.17 -17.65
CA LEU A 431 9.49 9.46 -16.23
C LEU A 431 8.00 9.65 -15.88
N GLU A 432 7.21 10.27 -16.75
CA GLU A 432 5.77 10.39 -16.54
C GLU A 432 5.08 9.03 -16.58
N ASN A 433 5.43 8.18 -17.55
CA ASN A 433 4.76 6.89 -17.72
C ASN A 433 5.28 5.83 -16.74
N ILE A 434 6.59 5.63 -16.59
CA ILE A 434 7.14 4.60 -15.69
C ILE A 434 7.19 5.08 -14.26
N LEU A 435 7.70 6.29 -13.99
CA LEU A 435 7.95 6.68 -12.62
C LEU A 435 6.67 7.16 -11.94
N TYR A 436 5.99 8.19 -12.47
CA TYR A 436 4.77 8.69 -11.83
C TYR A 436 3.67 7.63 -11.72
N MET A 437 3.29 7.03 -12.85
CA MET A 437 2.22 6.03 -12.84
C MET A 437 2.66 4.70 -12.23
N GLY A 438 3.96 4.35 -12.36
CA GLY A 438 4.48 3.15 -11.73
C GLY A 438 4.51 3.23 -10.20
N LEU A 439 4.80 4.40 -9.61
CA LEU A 439 4.70 4.63 -8.16
C LEU A 439 3.28 4.33 -7.64
N LEU A 440 2.27 4.78 -8.37
CA LEU A 440 0.87 4.49 -8.09
C LEU A 440 0.56 2.98 -8.28
N GLY A 441 1.15 2.36 -9.30
CA GLY A 441 0.92 0.94 -9.61
C GLY A 441 1.51 -0.03 -8.58
N VAL A 442 2.73 0.23 -8.09
CA VAL A 442 3.40 -0.63 -7.09
C VAL A 442 2.84 -0.46 -5.66
N SER A 443 1.87 0.45 -5.50
CA SER A 443 1.23 0.79 -4.23
C SER A 443 -0.26 0.46 -4.27
N LEU A 444 -0.74 -0.46 -3.42
CA LEU A 444 -2.18 -0.80 -3.36
C LEU A 444 -3.08 0.39 -2.98
N ASN A 445 -2.54 1.35 -2.25
CA ASN A 445 -3.23 2.58 -1.88
C ASN A 445 -2.39 3.77 -2.38
N PRO A 446 -2.94 4.63 -3.27
CA PRO A 446 -2.26 5.80 -3.79
C PRO A 446 -1.68 6.72 -2.72
N ASN A 447 -2.26 6.75 -1.51
CA ASN A 447 -1.73 7.55 -0.41
C ASN A 447 -0.32 7.11 0.02
N PHE A 448 0.01 5.83 -0.14
CA PHE A 448 1.35 5.32 0.17
C PHE A 448 2.32 5.39 -1.01
N ALA A 449 1.96 6.03 -2.13
CA ALA A 449 2.83 6.16 -3.30
C ALA A 449 3.73 7.42 -3.28
N TYR A 450 3.58 8.28 -2.26
CA TYR A 450 4.23 9.59 -2.20
C TYR A 450 5.77 9.48 -2.11
N PRO A 451 6.54 10.01 -3.09
CA PRO A 451 7.92 9.61 -3.37
C PRO A 451 8.93 10.30 -2.45
N ILE A 452 8.81 10.05 -1.15
CA ILE A 452 9.78 10.42 -0.12
C ILE A 452 10.05 9.18 0.72
N LEU A 453 11.32 8.79 0.83
CA LEU A 453 11.74 7.68 1.67
C LEU A 453 11.59 8.03 3.15
N SER A 454 11.00 7.13 3.94
CA SER A 454 10.85 7.29 5.39
C SER A 454 10.91 5.97 6.14
N GLU A 455 11.25 6.03 7.43
CA GLU A 455 11.46 4.85 8.27
C GLU A 455 10.22 3.93 8.35
N ASP A 456 8.99 4.46 8.28
CA ASP A 456 7.78 3.64 8.33
C ASP A 456 7.58 2.72 7.13
N GLN A 457 8.27 2.96 6.02
CA GLN A 457 8.18 2.10 4.84
C GLN A 457 8.91 0.76 5.03
N PHE A 458 9.77 0.67 6.04
CA PHE A 458 10.53 -0.54 6.37
C PHE A 458 9.85 -1.34 7.48
N TYR A 459 9.90 -2.67 7.35
CA TYR A 459 9.44 -3.60 8.38
C TYR A 459 10.61 -4.50 8.77
N GLY A 460 11.20 -4.23 9.94
CA GLY A 460 12.35 -4.96 10.43
C GLY A 460 13.67 -4.51 9.77
N ALA A 461 14.54 -5.47 9.47
CA ALA A 461 15.88 -5.23 8.94
C ALA A 461 15.85 -4.74 7.48
N THR A 462 16.74 -3.82 7.13
CA THR A 462 16.78 -3.14 5.82
C THR A 462 16.89 -4.13 4.67
N GLU A 463 17.85 -5.05 4.74
CA GLU A 463 18.09 -6.06 3.70
C GLU A 463 16.87 -6.95 3.42
N SER A 464 16.03 -7.19 4.44
CA SER A 464 14.83 -8.01 4.30
C SER A 464 13.77 -7.33 3.43
N ASN A 465 13.66 -6.00 3.52
CA ASN A 465 12.77 -5.20 2.71
C ASN A 465 13.35 -4.87 1.33
N LEU A 466 14.67 -4.82 1.19
CA LEU A 466 15.28 -4.48 -0.09
C LEU A 466 15.07 -5.58 -1.15
N THR A 467 14.76 -5.13 -2.36
CA THR A 467 14.56 -5.96 -3.55
C THR A 467 15.83 -5.95 -4.38
N PHE A 468 16.76 -6.84 -4.08
CA PHE A 468 17.93 -7.05 -4.92
C PHE A 468 17.56 -7.82 -6.20
N PRO A 469 18.23 -7.57 -7.34
CA PRO A 469 18.02 -8.31 -8.58
C PRO A 469 18.09 -9.84 -8.41
N SER A 470 19.06 -10.35 -7.64
CA SER A 470 19.19 -11.78 -7.32
C SER A 470 17.97 -12.35 -6.59
N LYS A 471 17.31 -11.55 -5.74
CA LYS A 471 16.09 -11.93 -5.02
C LYS A 471 14.91 -12.09 -5.97
N ILE A 472 14.79 -11.27 -7.01
CA ILE A 472 13.76 -11.45 -8.05
C ILE A 472 14.06 -12.70 -8.86
N LEU A 473 15.28 -12.86 -9.34
CA LEU A 473 15.67 -13.97 -10.21
C LEU A 473 15.55 -15.32 -9.50
N SER A 474 16.00 -15.44 -8.25
CA SER A 474 15.85 -16.66 -7.45
C SER A 474 14.38 -17.01 -7.19
N ASN A 475 13.51 -16.02 -6.90
CA ASN A 475 12.08 -16.28 -6.75
C ASN A 475 11.43 -16.68 -8.08
N ALA A 476 11.81 -16.05 -9.20
CA ALA A 476 11.34 -16.44 -10.52
C ALA A 476 11.79 -17.85 -10.91
N GLU A 477 13.01 -18.25 -10.55
CA GLU A 477 13.51 -19.61 -10.73
C GLU A 477 12.68 -20.64 -9.95
N ARG A 478 12.27 -20.31 -8.71
CA ARG A 478 11.35 -21.15 -7.92
C ARG A 478 10.01 -21.34 -8.61
N VAL A 479 9.45 -20.27 -9.19
CA VAL A 479 8.22 -20.35 -9.98
C VAL A 479 8.44 -21.22 -11.22
N LEU A 480 9.52 -20.99 -11.97
CA LEU A 480 9.86 -21.76 -13.18
C LEU A 480 10.01 -23.27 -12.92
N LYS A 481 10.57 -23.66 -11.76
CA LYS A 481 10.70 -25.07 -11.36
C LYS A 481 9.35 -25.77 -11.24
N ILE A 482 8.30 -25.03 -10.88
CA ILE A 482 6.94 -25.55 -10.73
C ILE A 482 6.14 -25.36 -12.03
N ASP A 483 6.05 -24.12 -12.52
CA ASP A 483 5.46 -23.78 -13.82
C ASP A 483 6.54 -23.70 -14.89
N LYS A 484 6.92 -24.86 -15.44
CA LYS A 484 7.90 -24.93 -16.54
C LYS A 484 7.47 -24.12 -17.74
N SER A 485 6.16 -23.96 -17.94
CA SER A 485 5.59 -23.22 -19.06
C SER A 485 5.71 -21.71 -18.89
N ILE A 486 5.97 -21.14 -17.70
CA ILE A 486 5.82 -19.69 -17.44
C ILE A 486 6.35 -18.77 -18.55
N PHE A 487 7.56 -19.02 -19.08
CA PHE A 487 8.22 -18.22 -20.13
C PHE A 487 8.05 -18.75 -21.58
N HIS A 488 7.19 -19.75 -21.82
CA HIS A 488 6.95 -20.25 -23.17
C HIS A 488 5.54 -20.78 -23.39
N ARG A 489 5.06 -20.74 -24.63
CA ARG A 489 3.77 -21.31 -25.01
C ARG A 489 3.91 -22.14 -26.27
N GLU A 490 3.15 -23.21 -26.36
CA GLU A 490 2.98 -23.95 -27.60
C GLU A 490 1.99 -23.19 -28.49
N VAL A 491 2.42 -22.88 -29.70
CA VAL A 491 1.62 -22.19 -30.71
C VAL A 491 1.55 -23.08 -31.94
N SER A 492 0.33 -23.26 -32.43
CA SER A 492 0.05 -23.94 -33.69
C SER A 492 0.12 -22.93 -34.83
N ALA A 493 1.09 -23.07 -35.74
CA ALA A 493 1.11 -22.33 -37.00
C ALA A 493 0.81 -23.27 -38.18
N ILE A 494 0.09 -22.75 -39.17
CA ILE A 494 -0.06 -23.42 -40.45
C ILE A 494 1.32 -23.49 -41.09
N SER A 495 1.73 -24.69 -41.53
CA SER A 495 3.05 -24.90 -42.11
C SER A 495 3.21 -24.07 -43.38
N ASN A 496 4.38 -23.45 -43.55
CA ASN A 496 4.66 -22.63 -44.75
C ASN A 496 4.78 -23.50 -46.02
N SER A 497 5.06 -24.79 -45.89
CA SER A 497 5.20 -25.72 -47.02
C SER A 497 3.90 -26.46 -47.38
N ASP A 498 3.03 -26.71 -46.40
CA ASP A 498 1.74 -27.36 -46.62
C ASP A 498 0.63 -26.71 -45.77
N PRO A 499 -0.32 -25.98 -46.39
CA PRO A 499 -1.39 -25.31 -45.67
C PRO A 499 -2.41 -26.25 -45.01
N SER A 500 -2.33 -27.57 -45.28
CA SER A 500 -3.13 -28.59 -44.60
C SER A 500 -2.49 -29.13 -43.32
N HIS A 501 -1.19 -28.86 -43.11
CA HIS A 501 -0.44 -29.27 -41.92
C HIS A 501 -0.25 -28.10 -40.95
N THR A 502 -0.41 -28.39 -39.65
CA THR A 502 -0.21 -27.43 -38.57
C THR A 502 0.99 -27.86 -37.75
N ASP A 503 2.05 -27.06 -37.74
CA ASP A 503 3.26 -27.29 -36.96
C ASP A 503 3.13 -26.62 -35.59
N LEU A 504 3.48 -27.37 -34.54
CA LEU A 504 3.58 -26.85 -33.18
C LEU A 504 4.98 -26.27 -32.97
N TYR A 505 5.07 -24.96 -32.69
CA TYR A 505 6.32 -24.33 -32.30
C TYR A 505 6.20 -23.68 -30.93
N ARG A 506 7.32 -23.64 -30.21
CA ARG A 506 7.41 -23.08 -28.87
C ARG A 506 7.78 -21.61 -28.95
N LYS A 507 6.85 -20.74 -28.60
CA LYS A 507 7.04 -19.29 -28.53
C LYS A 507 7.56 -18.91 -27.15
N GLU A 508 8.73 -18.26 -27.08
CA GLU A 508 9.30 -17.76 -25.83
C GLU A 508 8.79 -16.35 -25.50
N PHE A 509 8.66 -16.06 -24.21
CA PHE A 509 8.29 -14.74 -23.69
C PHE A 509 9.34 -14.26 -22.70
N PHE A 510 9.68 -12.99 -22.79
CA PHE A 510 10.69 -12.30 -21.98
C PHE A 510 10.04 -11.17 -21.19
N ALA A 511 10.68 -10.74 -20.10
CA ALA A 511 10.28 -9.49 -19.47
C ALA A 511 11.44 -8.68 -18.90
N ASP A 512 11.36 -7.36 -19.07
CA ASP A 512 12.21 -6.40 -18.38
C ASP A 512 11.58 -6.03 -17.03
N CYS A 513 12.23 -6.38 -15.92
CA CYS A 513 11.86 -6.02 -14.56
C CYS A 513 12.54 -4.71 -14.16
N ILE A 514 11.78 -3.62 -14.02
CA ILE A 514 12.32 -2.31 -13.66
C ILE A 514 12.07 -2.06 -12.17
N LEU A 515 13.14 -1.77 -11.44
CA LEU A 515 13.10 -1.44 -10.02
C LEU A 515 12.90 0.06 -9.85
N LEU A 516 11.72 0.44 -9.36
CA LEU A 516 11.38 1.82 -9.03
C LEU A 516 12.04 2.21 -7.70
N PRO A 517 12.66 3.40 -7.60
CA PRO A 517 13.46 3.82 -6.44
C PRO A 517 12.59 4.23 -5.24
N TYR A 518 11.57 3.44 -4.90
CA TYR A 518 10.58 3.77 -3.89
C TYR A 518 10.08 2.51 -3.15
N SER A 519 9.29 2.73 -2.10
CA SER A 519 8.63 1.67 -1.34
C SER A 519 7.30 1.24 -1.92
N GLY A 520 7.03 -0.06 -1.97
CA GLY A 520 5.75 -0.56 -2.44
C GLY A 520 5.42 -1.92 -1.85
N ASN A 521 4.15 -2.29 -1.96
CA ASN A 521 3.62 -3.55 -1.45
C ASN A 521 3.25 -4.55 -2.54
N ARG A 522 3.24 -4.16 -3.83
CA ARG A 522 3.04 -5.08 -4.94
C ARG A 522 4.02 -4.81 -6.09
N GLY A 523 4.25 -5.84 -6.87
CA GLY A 523 4.77 -5.70 -8.23
C GLY A 523 3.60 -5.71 -9.21
N VAL A 524 3.81 -5.14 -10.38
CA VAL A 524 2.78 -5.07 -11.43
C VAL A 524 3.35 -5.46 -12.77
N LEU A 525 2.56 -6.19 -13.56
CA LEU A 525 2.78 -6.23 -15.00
C LEU A 525 2.36 -4.89 -15.59
N TRP A 526 3.34 -4.13 -16.06
CA TRP A 526 3.18 -2.78 -16.56
C TRP A 526 2.76 -2.76 -18.03
N GLN A 527 3.43 -3.55 -18.86
CA GLN A 527 3.08 -3.71 -20.27
C GLN A 527 3.18 -5.18 -20.67
N GLU A 528 2.10 -5.71 -21.23
CA GLU A 528 2.07 -7.08 -21.76
C GLU A 528 2.98 -7.24 -22.99
N THR A 529 3.13 -6.18 -23.79
CA THR A 529 3.97 -6.18 -24.99
C THR A 529 4.80 -4.90 -25.09
N SER A 530 5.99 -5.01 -25.67
CA SER A 530 6.85 -3.87 -25.97
C SER A 530 6.62 -3.42 -27.42
N VAL A 531 6.81 -2.13 -27.68
CA VAL A 531 6.76 -1.58 -29.03
C VAL A 531 7.78 -2.31 -29.91
N GLY A 532 7.32 -2.90 -31.02
CA GLY A 532 8.17 -3.65 -31.95
C GLY A 532 8.59 -5.05 -31.48
N ASN A 533 8.27 -5.46 -30.26
CA ASN A 533 8.51 -6.81 -29.76
C ASN A 533 7.34 -7.29 -28.88
N GLN A 534 6.45 -8.06 -29.50
CA GLN A 534 5.25 -8.62 -28.85
C GLN A 534 5.57 -9.67 -27.77
N ASP A 535 6.82 -10.13 -27.72
CA ASP A 535 7.23 -11.24 -26.87
C ASP A 535 7.92 -10.74 -25.59
N ASN A 536 8.16 -9.42 -25.50
CA ASN A 536 8.82 -8.81 -24.36
C ASN A 536 7.87 -7.92 -23.56
N SER A 537 7.59 -8.31 -22.32
CA SER A 537 6.77 -7.57 -21.37
C SER A 537 7.61 -6.66 -20.47
N ARG A 538 6.96 -5.81 -19.67
CA ARG A 538 7.61 -5.00 -18.62
C ARG A 538 6.94 -5.23 -17.29
N LEU A 539 7.74 -5.54 -16.27
CA LEU A 539 7.31 -5.69 -14.89
C LEU A 539 7.90 -4.55 -14.06
N LEU A 540 7.13 -4.01 -13.12
CA LEU A 540 7.62 -3.03 -12.16
C LEU A 540 7.63 -3.63 -10.76
N PHE A 541 8.72 -3.39 -10.05
CA PHE A 541 8.85 -3.72 -8.64
C PHE A 541 9.40 -2.52 -7.86
N PRO A 542 9.00 -2.33 -6.59
CA PRO A 542 9.64 -1.36 -5.73
C PRO A 542 11.01 -1.87 -5.26
N VAL A 543 12.00 -0.97 -5.16
CA VAL A 543 13.29 -1.25 -4.53
C VAL A 543 13.13 -1.58 -3.04
N VAL A 544 12.18 -0.91 -2.35
CA VAL A 544 11.84 -1.20 -0.95
C VAL A 544 10.50 -1.95 -0.91
N MET A 545 10.54 -3.25 -0.66
CA MET A 545 9.37 -4.10 -0.61
C MET A 545 8.84 -4.24 0.81
N THR A 546 7.61 -3.78 0.98
CA THR A 546 6.88 -3.76 2.25
C THR A 546 6.22 -5.10 2.56
N GLU A 547 5.82 -5.85 1.52
CA GLU A 547 5.27 -7.21 1.60
C GLU A 547 6.39 -8.26 1.37
N ASN A 548 6.08 -9.54 1.55
CA ASN A 548 7.03 -10.62 1.30
C ASN A 548 7.42 -10.68 -0.19
N ALA A 549 8.71 -10.58 -0.50
CA ALA A 549 9.22 -10.58 -1.87
C ALA A 549 8.84 -11.83 -2.69
N THR A 550 8.87 -13.01 -2.07
CA THR A 550 8.48 -14.28 -2.70
C THR A 550 7.02 -14.22 -3.15
N LEU A 551 6.14 -13.72 -2.29
CA LEU A 551 4.72 -13.57 -2.60
C LEU A 551 4.49 -12.55 -3.71
N VAL A 552 5.17 -11.40 -3.62
CA VAL A 552 5.03 -10.33 -4.61
C VAL A 552 5.50 -10.78 -6.00
N VAL A 553 6.72 -11.34 -6.10
CA VAL A 553 7.26 -11.84 -7.38
C VAL A 553 6.36 -12.93 -7.96
N THR A 554 5.86 -13.85 -7.14
CA THR A 554 4.98 -14.93 -7.61
C THR A 554 3.64 -14.39 -8.11
N LYS A 555 3.01 -13.43 -7.41
CA LYS A 555 1.78 -12.76 -7.87
C LYS A 555 2.03 -12.05 -9.21
N THR A 556 3.11 -11.29 -9.32
CA THR A 556 3.45 -10.56 -10.56
C THR A 556 3.74 -11.52 -11.72
N LEU A 557 4.36 -12.67 -11.47
CA LEU A 557 4.51 -13.72 -12.49
C LEU A 557 3.18 -14.39 -12.84
N GLY A 558 2.24 -14.49 -11.90
CA GLY A 558 0.86 -14.88 -12.19
C GLY A 558 0.15 -13.88 -13.13
N GLU A 559 0.34 -12.57 -12.90
CA GLU A 559 -0.15 -11.53 -13.83
C GLU A 559 0.49 -11.69 -15.22
N PHE A 560 1.80 -11.92 -15.28
CA PHE A 560 2.52 -12.20 -16.52
C PHE A 560 2.00 -13.47 -17.22
N ARG A 561 1.77 -14.56 -16.49
CA ARG A 561 1.21 -15.82 -17.02
C ARG A 561 -0.17 -15.61 -17.64
N TRP A 562 -1.02 -14.84 -16.95
CA TRP A 562 -2.37 -14.50 -17.40
C TRP A 562 -2.35 -13.66 -18.66
N GLU A 563 -1.63 -12.54 -18.63
CA GLU A 563 -1.70 -11.57 -19.71
C GLU A 563 -0.99 -12.04 -20.97
N THR A 564 0.14 -12.75 -20.87
CA THR A 564 0.79 -13.34 -22.04
C THR A 564 -0.10 -14.37 -22.75
N GLU A 565 -0.86 -15.18 -22.00
CA GLU A 565 -1.86 -16.09 -22.58
C GLU A 565 -3.02 -15.29 -23.22
N ARG A 566 -3.53 -14.27 -22.52
CA ARG A 566 -4.62 -13.42 -23.02
C ARG A 566 -4.24 -12.73 -24.34
N THR A 567 -3.06 -12.12 -24.40
CA THR A 567 -2.55 -11.44 -25.59
C THR A 567 -2.32 -12.42 -26.74
N MET A 568 -1.76 -13.61 -26.45
CA MET A 568 -1.55 -14.64 -27.46
C MET A 568 -2.86 -15.15 -28.09
N ARG A 569 -3.93 -15.28 -27.29
CA ARG A 569 -5.26 -15.68 -27.78
C ARG A 569 -6.02 -14.55 -28.49
N GLY A 570 -5.62 -13.29 -28.28
CA GLY A 570 -6.26 -12.13 -28.87
C GLY A 570 -7.76 -12.07 -28.52
N ARG A 571 -8.63 -11.79 -29.50
CA ARG A 571 -10.07 -11.61 -29.27
C ARG A 571 -10.79 -12.85 -28.73
N LYS A 572 -10.21 -14.05 -28.92
CA LYS A 572 -10.80 -15.33 -28.55
C LYS A 572 -10.40 -15.81 -27.15
N TRP A 573 -9.78 -14.97 -26.32
CA TRP A 573 -9.29 -15.36 -25.00
C TRP A 573 -10.39 -15.86 -24.04
N LYS A 574 -11.66 -15.52 -24.30
CA LYS A 574 -12.84 -15.97 -23.56
C LYS A 574 -13.51 -17.20 -24.17
N ASP A 575 -13.15 -17.57 -25.39
CA ASP A 575 -13.86 -18.63 -26.11
C ASP A 575 -13.59 -19.98 -25.42
N PRO A 576 -14.63 -20.78 -25.14
CA PRO A 576 -14.47 -22.05 -24.45
C PRO A 576 -13.76 -23.11 -25.31
N ILE A 577 -13.70 -22.91 -26.63
CA ILE A 577 -13.13 -23.84 -27.59
C ILE A 577 -12.11 -23.12 -28.48
N PRO A 578 -10.83 -23.55 -28.51
CA PRO A 578 -10.24 -24.58 -27.66
C PRO A 578 -10.12 -24.12 -26.20
N ALA A 579 -10.15 -25.07 -25.26
CA ALA A 579 -10.00 -24.76 -23.85
C ALA A 579 -8.60 -24.18 -23.55
N SER A 580 -8.56 -23.12 -22.77
CA SER A 580 -7.33 -22.41 -22.39
C SER A 580 -7.40 -21.99 -20.94
N LEU A 581 -6.24 -21.68 -20.36
CA LEU A 581 -6.15 -21.18 -18.99
C LEU A 581 -7.07 -19.96 -18.79
N THR A 582 -7.06 -19.02 -19.74
CA THR A 582 -7.85 -17.79 -19.63
C THR A 582 -9.35 -18.05 -19.81
N SER A 583 -9.74 -18.91 -20.76
CA SER A 583 -11.16 -19.17 -21.02
C SER A 583 -11.82 -20.01 -19.94
N GLU A 584 -11.14 -21.03 -19.42
CA GLU A 584 -11.66 -21.84 -18.31
C GLU A 584 -11.77 -21.04 -17.01
N TYR A 585 -10.73 -20.26 -16.68
CA TYR A 585 -10.75 -19.43 -15.47
C TYR A 585 -11.79 -18.29 -15.56
N TYR A 586 -11.95 -17.67 -16.74
CA TYR A 586 -13.02 -16.72 -17.00
C TYR A 586 -14.40 -17.35 -16.76
N SER A 587 -14.66 -18.52 -17.35
CA SER A 587 -15.92 -19.25 -17.18
C SER A 587 -16.17 -19.64 -15.72
N TYR A 588 -15.13 -20.02 -14.98
CA TYR A 588 -15.21 -20.28 -13.55
C TYR A 588 -15.70 -19.05 -12.76
N LEU A 589 -15.09 -17.88 -12.99
CA LEU A 589 -15.48 -16.65 -12.29
C LEU A 589 -16.84 -16.11 -12.72
N GLU A 590 -17.32 -16.39 -13.93
CA GLU A 590 -18.66 -15.99 -14.38
C GLU A 590 -19.74 -16.89 -13.76
N ASN A 591 -19.44 -18.19 -13.58
CA ASN A 591 -20.43 -19.20 -13.21
C ASN A 591 -20.32 -19.75 -11.77
N PHE A 592 -19.41 -19.24 -10.94
CA PHE A 592 -19.16 -19.79 -9.58
C PHE A 592 -20.41 -19.82 -8.69
N GLN A 593 -21.33 -18.86 -8.82
CA GLN A 593 -22.56 -18.83 -8.02
C GLN A 593 -23.46 -20.06 -8.29
N LYS A 594 -23.53 -20.50 -9.55
CA LYS A 594 -24.38 -21.62 -10.00
C LYS A 594 -23.66 -22.97 -9.94
N ASN A 595 -22.35 -22.98 -9.68
CA ASN A 595 -21.54 -24.20 -9.73
C ASN A 595 -21.91 -25.14 -8.55
N PRO A 596 -22.31 -26.40 -8.81
CA PRO A 596 -22.63 -27.38 -7.77
C PRO A 596 -21.39 -27.91 -7.03
N ASN A 597 -20.20 -27.80 -7.63
CA ASN A 597 -18.94 -28.29 -7.06
C ASN A 597 -18.35 -27.35 -5.99
N LEU A 598 -19.01 -26.23 -5.69
CA LEU A 598 -18.58 -25.24 -4.70
C LEU A 598 -19.54 -25.20 -3.52
N THR A 599 -18.99 -25.26 -2.30
CA THR A 599 -19.77 -25.08 -1.06
C THR A 599 -20.27 -23.63 -0.93
N VAL A 600 -21.32 -23.42 -0.12
CA VAL A 600 -21.87 -22.08 0.15
C VAL A 600 -20.80 -21.14 0.73
N GLU A 601 -19.96 -21.66 1.63
CA GLU A 601 -18.84 -20.91 2.22
C GLU A 601 -17.78 -20.55 1.18
N ALA A 602 -17.43 -21.49 0.28
CA ALA A 602 -16.48 -21.22 -0.80
C ALA A 602 -17.00 -20.13 -1.75
N LYS A 603 -18.29 -20.15 -2.09
CA LYS A 603 -18.93 -19.11 -2.91
C LYS A 603 -18.85 -17.74 -2.25
N LYS A 604 -19.16 -17.64 -0.94
CA LYS A 604 -19.01 -16.38 -0.18
C LYS A 604 -17.56 -15.89 -0.15
N ARG A 605 -16.59 -16.79 0.04
CA ARG A 605 -15.17 -16.43 0.03
C ARG A 605 -14.70 -15.92 -1.33
N ILE A 606 -15.15 -16.54 -2.43
CA ILE A 606 -14.88 -16.08 -3.79
C ILE A 606 -15.46 -14.68 -3.99
N GLU A 607 -16.71 -14.45 -3.58
CA GLU A 607 -17.37 -13.15 -3.69
C GLU A 607 -16.65 -12.05 -2.89
N GLN A 608 -16.25 -12.34 -1.66
CA GLN A 608 -15.46 -11.42 -0.83
C GLN A 608 -14.11 -11.07 -1.50
N GLN A 609 -13.40 -12.08 -2.02
CA GLN A 609 -12.13 -11.87 -2.70
C GLN A 609 -12.33 -11.09 -4.01
N TRP A 610 -13.40 -11.36 -4.75
CA TRP A 610 -13.77 -10.69 -5.99
C TRP A 610 -14.05 -9.19 -5.79
N ILE A 611 -14.74 -8.84 -4.71
CA ILE A 611 -14.93 -7.45 -4.30
C ILE A 611 -13.60 -6.83 -3.89
N LYS A 612 -12.78 -7.54 -3.11
CA LYS A 612 -11.48 -7.05 -2.63
C LYS A 612 -10.51 -6.70 -3.77
N VAL A 613 -10.50 -7.47 -4.86
CA VAL A 613 -9.66 -7.20 -6.05
C VAL A 613 -10.31 -6.23 -7.03
N GLY A 614 -11.40 -5.55 -6.66
CA GLY A 614 -12.07 -4.56 -7.50
C GLY A 614 -12.68 -5.16 -8.77
N LYS A 615 -13.08 -6.43 -8.74
CA LYS A 615 -13.58 -7.19 -9.90
C LYS A 615 -12.57 -7.27 -11.05
N ASN A 616 -11.27 -7.24 -10.74
CA ASN A 616 -10.21 -7.44 -11.71
C ASN A 616 -9.85 -8.94 -11.80
N ILE A 617 -10.12 -9.56 -12.95
CA ILE A 617 -9.86 -11.00 -13.19
C ILE A 617 -8.36 -11.30 -13.07
N LYS A 618 -7.50 -10.43 -13.59
CA LYS A 618 -6.04 -10.60 -13.53
C LYS A 618 -5.55 -10.69 -12.09
N ASP A 619 -6.02 -9.78 -11.23
CA ASP A 619 -5.64 -9.74 -9.82
C ASP A 619 -6.26 -10.90 -9.02
N MET A 620 -7.46 -11.38 -9.40
CA MET A 620 -8.03 -12.61 -8.82
C MET A 620 -7.17 -13.83 -9.17
N PHE A 621 -6.83 -13.98 -10.45
CA PHE A 621 -6.00 -15.07 -10.95
C PHE A 621 -4.61 -15.06 -10.32
N SER A 622 -3.96 -13.91 -10.22
CA SER A 622 -2.61 -13.82 -9.67
C SER A 622 -2.52 -14.27 -8.20
N ILE A 623 -3.56 -14.02 -7.40
CA ILE A 623 -3.66 -14.52 -6.02
C ILE A 623 -3.80 -16.04 -6.00
N ASP A 624 -4.72 -16.59 -6.80
CA ASP A 624 -4.95 -18.04 -6.86
C ASP A 624 -3.71 -18.77 -7.40
N TYR A 625 -3.06 -18.22 -8.42
CA TYR A 625 -1.79 -18.70 -8.95
C TYR A 625 -0.68 -18.68 -7.88
N ALA A 626 -0.58 -17.60 -7.11
CA ALA A 626 0.41 -17.55 -6.02
C ALA A 626 0.15 -18.61 -4.94
N TYR A 627 -1.11 -18.89 -4.59
CA TYR A 627 -1.42 -20.00 -3.68
C TYR A 627 -1.11 -21.37 -4.29
N TRP A 628 -1.30 -21.55 -5.60
CA TRP A 628 -0.93 -22.77 -6.30
C TRP A 628 0.57 -23.04 -6.22
N ILE A 629 1.37 -22.03 -6.55
CA ILE A 629 2.83 -22.15 -6.56
C ILE A 629 3.44 -22.22 -5.16
N LEU A 630 2.95 -21.42 -4.20
CA LEU A 630 3.58 -21.30 -2.88
C LEU A 630 3.03 -22.26 -1.82
N LEU A 631 1.80 -22.75 -1.98
CA LEU A 631 1.15 -23.60 -0.98
C LEU A 631 0.81 -24.98 -1.54
N GLU A 632 0.07 -25.06 -2.65
CA GLU A 632 -0.38 -26.35 -3.20
C GLU A 632 0.81 -27.20 -3.69
N ALA A 633 1.82 -26.57 -4.31
CA ALA A 633 3.07 -27.25 -4.68
C ALA A 633 3.88 -27.76 -3.48
N GLU A 634 3.68 -27.20 -2.29
CA GLU A 634 4.26 -27.68 -1.03
C GLU A 634 3.33 -28.67 -0.29
N GLY A 635 2.21 -29.08 -0.89
CA GLY A 635 1.24 -30.00 -0.27
C GLY A 635 0.31 -29.37 0.76
N LYS A 636 0.19 -28.03 0.79
CA LYS A 636 -0.71 -27.29 1.70
C LYS A 636 -1.95 -26.83 0.94
N PRO A 637 -3.06 -27.60 0.94
CA PRO A 637 -4.24 -27.26 0.15
C PRO A 637 -4.93 -25.99 0.67
N ARG A 638 -5.13 -25.01 -0.23
CA ARG A 638 -5.76 -23.72 0.08
C ARG A 638 -6.84 -23.33 -0.92
N LEU A 639 -6.74 -23.83 -2.16
CA LEU A 639 -7.62 -23.50 -3.27
C LEU A 639 -8.84 -24.42 -3.31
N ASN A 640 -9.94 -23.90 -3.86
CA ASN A 640 -11.12 -24.71 -4.08
C ASN A 640 -10.90 -25.74 -5.20
N ARG A 641 -11.76 -26.75 -5.25
CA ARG A 641 -11.63 -27.87 -6.21
C ARG A 641 -11.58 -27.42 -7.67
N VAL A 642 -12.42 -26.46 -8.07
CA VAL A 642 -12.54 -26.02 -9.46
C VAL A 642 -11.27 -25.31 -9.92
N VAL A 643 -10.73 -24.40 -9.11
CA VAL A 643 -9.47 -23.71 -9.42
C VAL A 643 -8.30 -24.69 -9.50
N ARG A 644 -8.24 -25.68 -8.60
CA ARG A 644 -7.21 -26.73 -8.65
C ARG A 644 -7.30 -27.55 -9.94
N GLU A 645 -8.49 -27.91 -10.39
CA GLU A 645 -8.69 -28.64 -11.66
C GLU A 645 -8.18 -27.83 -12.87
N ILE A 646 -8.47 -26.52 -12.91
CA ILE A 646 -7.99 -25.62 -13.96
C ILE A 646 -6.46 -25.49 -13.92
N LEU A 647 -5.89 -25.16 -12.76
CA LEU A 647 -4.45 -24.96 -12.63
C LEU A 647 -3.66 -26.25 -12.85
N ASN A 648 -4.17 -27.41 -12.43
CA ASN A 648 -3.52 -28.69 -12.69
C ASN A 648 -3.47 -29.05 -14.19
N ARG A 649 -4.45 -28.60 -14.99
CA ARG A 649 -4.47 -28.82 -16.43
C ARG A 649 -3.43 -27.99 -17.18
N PHE A 650 -3.27 -26.72 -16.80
CA PHE A 650 -2.43 -25.76 -17.55
C PHE A 650 -1.09 -25.44 -16.88
N VAL A 651 -0.97 -25.70 -15.58
CA VAL A 651 0.22 -25.49 -14.74
C VAL A 651 0.42 -26.74 -13.86
N PRO A 652 0.68 -27.91 -14.46
CA PRO A 652 0.75 -29.17 -13.73
C PRO A 652 1.92 -29.16 -12.74
N ILE A 653 1.62 -29.43 -11.45
CA ILE A 653 2.66 -29.61 -10.43
C ILE A 653 3.25 -31.00 -10.61
N GLN A 654 4.54 -31.07 -10.95
CA GLN A 654 5.28 -32.33 -10.94
C GLN A 654 5.63 -32.68 -9.49
N ILE A 655 4.71 -33.35 -8.79
CA ILE A 655 5.00 -33.92 -7.48
C ILE A 655 6.06 -35.00 -7.69
N LYS A 656 7.30 -34.77 -7.24
CA LYS A 656 8.25 -35.87 -7.08
C LYS A 656 7.68 -36.76 -5.97
N MET A 657 7.13 -37.92 -6.35
CA MET A 657 6.80 -38.99 -5.41
C MET A 657 8.06 -39.47 -4.70
#